data_AF-A0A4Z2JDC4-F1
#
_entry.id   AF-A0A4Z2JDC4-F1
#
_cell.length_a   1.000
_cell.length_b   1.000
_cell.length_c   1.000
_cell.angle_alpha   90.00
_cell.angle_beta   90.00
_cell.angle_gamma   90.00
#
_symmetry.space_group_name_H-M   'P 1'
#
loop_
_entity.id
_entity.type
_entity.pdbx_description
1 polymer ?
#
loop_
_entity_poly.entity_id
_entity_poly.type
_entity_poly.pdbx_seq_one_letter_code
_entity_poly.pdbx_strand_id
1 'polypeptide(L)'
;MCSSRTVICLLRNDLRLHDNELFHWAQRNAERIVPLYCFDPRHYEGTYNYNLPKTGPFRLRFLLESIKDLRSTLLNKGSNLVVRRGKPEEVVAELIKQLGSVSTVAFHEEVASEELNVEKRVKDVCAQMKVKVHTCWGSTLYHRDDLPFPHISRLPDVYTQFRKAAETQSRVRPLLPTPEQLQPLPQGLEEGAIPTAEDLEQTEPLADPRSAFPCSGGERPALARLKHYFWDTDAVATYKETRNGLIGTDYSTKFAPWLAMGCISPRYIYHQLQQYEKERTANQSTYWVIFELLWRDYFKFVGVKYGNKLFQIKEGRTGVPFVDANMRELAMTGFMSNRGRQNVASFLTKDLGLDWRMGAELFEYLLIDHDVCSNYGNWLYSAGIGNDPRENRKFNMIKQGLDYDNNVSIIECLGDFVRQWVPELQGIKGADVHAPWTLSTASLSHAHVSLGETYPTPIVTAPEWSRHVNKKPVSVGERGSRQHFWNMASFDSEFDLWTIPLVALNMSVRKKLGLYLNPRSAVAADWMSVAEAMGFNYLEIKNYEASKSPTESVFEDWQARCADATVGKLLSILEELERRDIVDDLRPLMDEDVRKYGENQKKNSKPPLQVPEVDSCFPRTSERVGLTLLDHPEGAPERFDAFICYCQKDFEFVREMIRELEQTEYKLKLCVFDRDVLPGSCVWTITSELIEKRCKRMVVVISDEYLDSDACDFQTKFALSLCPGAQSKRLIPVIYKPMKKPFPSILRFLTICDYTRPITQAWFWVRLAKVLALP
;
A
#
# COMPACT_ATOMS: atom_id res chain seq x y z
N MET A 1 21.34 32.06 -51.64
CA MET A 1 20.32 31.03 -51.30
C MET A 1 20.13 31.07 -49.79
N CYS A 2 18.91 30.96 -49.28
CA CYS A 2 18.73 30.72 -47.83
C CYS A 2 19.03 29.25 -47.56
N SER A 3 19.81 28.94 -46.51
CA SER A 3 20.14 27.55 -46.18
C SER A 3 18.94 26.90 -45.49
N SER A 4 18.45 25.77 -46.01
CA SER A 4 17.21 25.15 -45.54
C SER A 4 17.32 24.74 -44.08
N ARG A 5 16.38 25.17 -43.24
CA ARG A 5 16.40 24.92 -41.78
C ARG A 5 16.22 23.44 -41.46
N THR A 6 17.33 22.71 -41.38
CA THR A 6 17.34 21.33 -40.91
C THR A 6 17.35 21.29 -39.38
N VAL A 7 16.60 20.37 -38.79
CA VAL A 7 16.60 20.09 -37.34
C VAL A 7 16.84 18.60 -37.11
N ILE A 8 17.81 18.26 -36.26
CA ILE A 8 18.01 16.90 -35.78
C ILE A 8 17.13 16.70 -34.54
N CYS A 9 16.26 15.70 -34.57
CA CYS A 9 15.44 15.27 -33.42
C CYS A 9 16.08 14.01 -32.83
N LEU A 10 16.89 14.18 -31.77
CA LEU A 10 17.56 13.09 -31.08
C LEU A 10 16.59 12.42 -30.10
N LEU A 11 16.18 11.21 -30.45
CA LEU A 11 15.28 10.35 -29.69
C LEU A 11 16.08 9.49 -28.71
N ARG A 12 15.49 9.23 -27.54
CA ARG A 12 16.03 8.37 -26.46
C ARG A 12 14.91 7.49 -25.90
N ASN A 13 14.31 7.92 -24.77
CA ASN A 13 13.24 7.22 -24.06
C ASN A 13 11.86 7.80 -24.41
N ASP A 14 11.65 8.10 -25.70
CA ASP A 14 10.49 8.81 -26.25
C ASP A 14 10.08 8.25 -27.63
N LEU A 15 10.17 6.93 -27.76
CA LEU A 15 10.06 6.18 -29.03
C LEU A 15 8.62 6.08 -29.58
N ARG A 16 7.98 7.23 -29.80
CA ARG A 16 6.61 7.39 -30.31
C ARG A 16 6.46 8.64 -31.19
N LEU A 17 5.45 8.66 -32.04
CA LEU A 17 5.03 9.84 -32.79
C LEU A 17 3.83 10.57 -32.14
N HIS A 18 2.92 9.86 -31.46
CA HIS A 18 1.79 10.49 -30.76
C HIS A 18 2.24 11.29 -29.53
N ASP A 19 1.57 12.42 -29.27
CA ASP A 19 1.81 13.26 -28.09
C ASP A 19 3.31 13.49 -27.79
N ASN A 20 4.07 13.76 -28.85
CA ASN A 20 5.51 13.96 -28.83
C ASN A 20 5.82 15.43 -29.15
N GLU A 21 6.30 16.16 -28.14
CA GLU A 21 6.54 17.59 -28.22
C GLU A 21 7.72 17.94 -29.13
N LEU A 22 8.72 17.06 -29.22
CA LEU A 22 9.87 17.18 -30.11
C LEU A 22 9.44 17.27 -31.58
N PHE A 23 8.61 16.32 -32.05
CA PHE A 23 8.08 16.35 -33.42
C PHE A 23 7.12 17.53 -33.64
N HIS A 24 6.22 17.79 -32.68
CA HIS A 24 5.25 18.88 -32.76
C HIS A 24 5.91 20.27 -32.84
N TRP A 25 7.04 20.47 -32.14
CA TRP A 25 7.85 21.68 -32.24
C TRP A 25 8.65 21.71 -33.54
N ALA A 26 9.35 20.63 -33.90
CA ALA A 26 10.20 20.59 -35.09
C ALA A 26 9.40 20.87 -36.37
N GLN A 27 8.18 20.34 -36.50
CA GLN A 27 7.30 20.56 -37.66
C GLN A 27 6.84 22.02 -37.84
N ARG A 28 7.01 22.89 -36.83
CA ARG A 28 6.75 24.34 -36.91
C ARG A 28 8.01 25.18 -37.14
N ASN A 29 9.20 24.63 -36.90
CA ASN A 29 10.46 25.37 -36.83
C ASN A 29 11.51 24.93 -37.88
N ALA A 30 11.29 23.77 -38.51
CA ALA A 30 12.18 23.16 -39.49
C ALA A 30 11.54 23.04 -40.87
N GLU A 31 12.34 23.20 -41.91
CA GLU A 31 12.01 22.79 -43.29
C GLU A 31 12.30 21.30 -43.51
N ARG A 32 13.27 20.74 -42.78
CA ARG A 32 13.68 19.33 -42.83
C ARG A 32 13.88 18.80 -41.42
N ILE A 33 13.27 17.66 -41.13
CA ILE A 33 13.42 16.96 -39.85
C ILE A 33 14.30 15.73 -40.08
N VAL A 34 15.26 15.51 -39.20
CA VAL A 34 16.09 14.30 -39.16
C VAL A 34 15.82 13.59 -37.82
N PRO A 35 14.87 12.63 -37.77
CA PRO A 35 14.68 11.78 -36.61
C PRO A 35 15.92 10.89 -36.46
N LEU A 36 16.57 10.94 -35.29
CA LEU A 36 17.83 10.27 -35.01
C LEU A 36 17.70 9.41 -33.75
N TYR A 37 18.12 8.15 -33.83
CA TYR A 37 18.38 7.30 -32.68
C TYR A 37 19.82 6.77 -32.71
N CYS A 38 20.47 6.73 -31.54
CA CYS A 38 21.84 6.28 -31.37
C CYS A 38 21.89 5.09 -30.42
N PHE A 39 22.40 3.95 -30.90
CA PHE A 39 22.82 2.83 -30.06
C PHE A 39 24.14 3.21 -29.38
N ASP A 40 24.01 3.80 -28.19
CA ASP A 40 25.13 4.25 -27.36
C ASP A 40 25.86 3.03 -26.77
N PRO A 41 27.18 2.86 -27.01
CA PRO A 41 27.94 1.73 -26.47
C PRO A 41 27.85 1.63 -24.94
N ARG A 42 27.68 2.77 -24.24
CA ARG A 42 27.61 2.83 -22.77
C ARG A 42 26.42 2.11 -22.17
N HIS A 43 25.38 1.84 -22.96
CA HIS A 43 24.22 1.05 -22.52
C HIS A 43 24.48 -0.46 -22.54
N TYR A 44 25.62 -0.90 -23.10
CA TYR A 44 26.07 -2.29 -23.20
C TYR A 44 27.37 -2.55 -22.40
N GLU A 45 27.96 -1.49 -21.85
CA GLU A 45 29.01 -1.55 -20.83
C GLU A 45 28.49 -2.10 -19.49
N GLY A 46 29.38 -2.25 -18.51
CA GLY A 46 29.06 -2.68 -17.16
C GLY A 46 28.24 -1.66 -16.35
N THR A 47 27.40 -2.15 -15.45
CA THR A 47 26.75 -1.33 -14.41
C THR A 47 27.78 -0.79 -13.41
N TYR A 48 27.51 0.39 -12.83
CA TYR A 48 28.53 1.26 -12.24
C TYR A 48 29.39 0.60 -11.14
N ASN A 49 28.79 -0.21 -10.26
CA ASN A 49 29.51 -0.72 -9.10
C ASN A 49 29.90 -2.19 -9.23
N TYR A 50 29.08 -3.03 -9.88
CA TYR A 50 29.25 -4.49 -9.88
C TYR A 50 29.30 -5.10 -11.31
N ASN A 51 29.36 -4.26 -12.35
CA ASN A 51 29.68 -4.65 -13.72
C ASN A 51 28.78 -5.79 -14.28
N LEU A 52 27.48 -5.75 -13.97
CA LEU A 52 26.49 -6.51 -14.75
C LEU A 52 26.36 -5.88 -16.15
N PRO A 53 25.87 -6.59 -17.18
CA PRO A 53 25.52 -5.93 -18.43
C PRO A 53 24.43 -4.88 -18.15
N LYS A 54 24.64 -3.61 -18.53
CA LYS A 54 23.66 -2.54 -18.23
C LYS A 54 22.31 -2.80 -18.89
N THR A 55 22.29 -3.29 -20.13
CA THR A 55 21.05 -3.67 -20.83
C THR A 55 20.99 -5.18 -21.06
N GLY A 56 20.14 -5.87 -20.30
CA GLY A 56 19.90 -7.29 -20.49
C GLY A 56 19.08 -7.64 -21.74
N PRO A 57 19.08 -8.92 -22.16
CA PRO A 57 18.59 -9.35 -23.46
C PRO A 57 17.09 -9.09 -23.68
N PHE A 58 16.26 -9.20 -22.64
CA PHE A 58 14.82 -8.89 -22.71
C PHE A 58 14.58 -7.43 -23.07
N ARG A 59 15.30 -6.49 -22.43
CA ARG A 59 15.16 -5.05 -22.71
C ARG A 59 15.79 -4.67 -24.05
N LEU A 60 16.88 -5.33 -24.46
CA LEU A 60 17.43 -5.13 -25.79
C LEU A 60 16.46 -5.59 -26.89
N ARG A 61 15.88 -6.79 -26.81
CA ARG A 61 14.91 -7.25 -27.82
C ARG A 61 13.73 -6.28 -27.94
N PHE A 62 13.17 -5.87 -26.80
CA PHE A 62 12.09 -4.88 -26.74
C PHE A 62 12.48 -3.50 -27.31
N LEU A 63 13.72 -3.05 -27.09
CA LEU A 63 14.26 -1.84 -27.71
C LEU A 63 14.40 -1.99 -29.23
N LEU A 64 14.97 -3.10 -29.72
CA LEU A 64 15.11 -3.37 -31.16
C LEU A 64 13.76 -3.43 -31.86
N GLU A 65 12.77 -4.06 -31.25
CA GLU A 65 11.37 -4.05 -31.69
C GLU A 65 10.81 -2.61 -31.72
N SER A 66 11.03 -1.82 -30.68
CA SER A 66 10.55 -0.43 -30.60
C SER A 66 11.16 0.49 -31.67
N ILE A 67 12.46 0.34 -31.95
CA ILE A 67 13.15 1.11 -33.00
C ILE A 67 12.71 0.68 -34.41
N LYS A 68 12.45 -0.62 -34.63
CA LYS A 68 11.84 -1.13 -35.88
C LYS A 68 10.42 -0.54 -36.06
N ASP A 69 9.61 -0.55 -35.02
CA ASP A 69 8.24 -0.03 -35.04
C ASP A 69 8.16 1.48 -35.32
N LEU A 70 9.02 2.27 -34.67
CA LEU A 70 9.12 3.71 -34.90
C LEU A 70 9.64 4.03 -36.29
N ARG A 71 10.62 3.27 -36.82
CA ARG A 71 11.08 3.40 -38.21
C ARG A 71 9.94 3.14 -39.20
N SER A 72 9.18 2.05 -39.04
CA SER A 72 8.01 1.78 -39.88
C SER A 72 6.94 2.88 -39.77
N THR A 73 6.71 3.42 -38.57
CA THR A 73 5.75 4.50 -38.34
C THR A 73 6.18 5.80 -39.04
N LEU A 74 7.47 6.15 -39.01
CA LEU A 74 8.01 7.33 -39.71
C LEU A 74 8.03 7.16 -41.23
N LEU A 75 8.32 5.95 -41.73
CA LEU A 75 8.22 5.60 -43.16
C LEU A 75 6.79 5.75 -43.69
N ASN A 76 5.79 5.23 -42.96
CA ASN A 76 4.37 5.40 -43.28
C ASN A 76 3.89 6.86 -43.23
N LYS A 77 4.73 7.78 -42.72
CA LYS A 77 4.47 9.22 -42.63
C LYS A 77 5.26 10.05 -43.64
N GLY A 78 6.04 9.43 -44.52
CA GLY A 78 6.85 10.11 -45.55
C GLY A 78 8.24 10.57 -45.08
N SER A 79 8.69 10.12 -43.91
CA SER A 79 10.04 10.35 -43.38
C SER A 79 10.76 9.02 -43.13
N ASN A 80 11.84 9.00 -42.36
CA ASN A 80 12.52 7.75 -41.95
C ASN A 80 13.26 7.98 -40.61
N LEU A 81 13.64 6.92 -39.90
CA LEU A 81 14.44 7.00 -38.67
C LEU A 81 15.91 6.78 -39.00
N VAL A 82 16.75 7.80 -38.84
CA VAL A 82 18.20 7.65 -38.91
C VAL A 82 18.70 6.92 -37.67
N VAL A 83 19.41 5.82 -37.87
CA VAL A 83 20.00 4.98 -36.82
C VAL A 83 21.51 4.96 -36.99
N ARG A 84 22.23 5.08 -35.87
CA ARG A 84 23.69 5.00 -35.79
C ARG A 84 24.10 4.20 -34.55
N ARG A 85 25.32 3.66 -34.57
CA ARG A 85 26.00 3.10 -33.39
C ARG A 85 27.10 4.08 -32.98
N GLY A 86 27.24 4.34 -31.68
CA GLY A 86 28.20 5.32 -31.15
C GLY A 86 27.55 6.30 -30.18
N LYS A 87 28.38 7.12 -29.53
CA LYS A 87 27.94 8.07 -28.49
C LYS A 87 27.13 9.20 -29.14
N PRO A 88 25.93 9.57 -28.63
CA PRO A 88 25.08 10.59 -29.26
C PRO A 88 25.77 11.91 -29.53
N GLU A 89 26.66 12.36 -28.65
CA GLU A 89 27.46 13.58 -28.82
C GLU A 89 28.43 13.53 -30.00
N GLU A 90 29.01 12.35 -30.30
CA GLU A 90 29.93 12.13 -31.41
C GLU A 90 29.15 12.04 -32.73
N VAL A 91 28.07 11.24 -32.74
CA VAL A 91 27.17 11.07 -33.89
C VAL A 91 26.50 12.40 -34.29
N VAL A 92 26.07 13.22 -33.32
CA VAL A 92 25.50 14.55 -33.60
C VAL A 92 26.55 15.48 -34.22
N ALA A 93 27.80 15.45 -33.76
CA ALA A 93 28.88 16.23 -34.37
C ALA A 93 29.14 15.83 -35.83
N GLU A 94 29.07 14.53 -36.14
CA GLU A 94 29.21 13.99 -37.50
C GLU A 94 28.05 14.40 -38.41
N LEU A 95 26.81 14.25 -37.93
CA LEU A 95 25.61 14.61 -38.72
C LEU A 95 25.52 16.11 -38.98
N ILE A 96 25.94 16.98 -38.03
CA ILE A 96 26.03 18.42 -38.28
C ILE A 96 27.06 18.72 -39.39
N LYS A 97 28.21 18.03 -39.42
CA LYS A 97 29.21 18.16 -40.51
C LYS A 97 28.66 17.66 -41.84
N GLN A 98 28.03 16.48 -41.87
CA GLN A 98 27.48 15.85 -43.08
C GLN A 98 26.37 16.71 -43.72
N LEU A 99 25.49 17.29 -42.90
CA LEU A 99 24.34 18.05 -43.37
C LEU A 99 24.65 19.53 -43.68
N GLY A 100 25.70 20.10 -43.08
CA GLY A 100 26.18 21.48 -43.30
C GLY A 100 25.19 22.63 -43.00
N SER A 101 23.95 22.30 -42.63
CA SER A 101 22.79 23.19 -42.61
C SER A 101 21.85 22.94 -41.41
N VAL A 102 22.38 22.33 -40.34
CA VAL A 102 21.62 22.08 -39.11
C VAL A 102 21.46 23.39 -38.33
N SER A 103 20.20 23.76 -38.09
CA SER A 103 19.83 24.98 -37.36
C SER A 103 19.69 24.75 -35.86
N THR A 104 19.16 23.58 -35.48
CA THR A 104 18.89 23.17 -34.10
C THR A 104 19.06 21.66 -33.94
N VAL A 105 19.58 21.20 -32.81
CA VAL A 105 19.42 19.83 -32.31
C VAL A 105 18.40 19.87 -31.17
N ALA A 106 17.41 19.00 -31.22
CA ALA A 106 16.31 18.98 -30.26
C ALA A 106 16.10 17.58 -29.66
N PHE A 107 15.76 17.51 -28.37
CA PHE A 107 15.52 16.26 -27.64
C PHE A 107 14.65 16.47 -26.39
N HIS A 108 14.04 15.40 -25.86
CA HIS A 108 13.40 15.43 -24.55
C HIS A 108 14.43 15.43 -23.41
N GLU A 109 14.14 16.17 -22.33
CA GLU A 109 14.96 16.23 -21.10
C GLU A 109 14.87 14.95 -20.28
N GLU A 110 16.03 14.53 -19.74
CA GLU A 110 16.16 13.46 -18.77
C GLU A 110 16.71 13.95 -17.43
N VAL A 111 16.73 13.07 -16.43
CA VAL A 111 16.93 13.47 -15.01
C VAL A 111 18.02 12.69 -14.27
N ALA A 112 18.47 11.56 -14.80
CA ALA A 112 19.52 10.75 -14.20
C ALA A 112 20.91 11.14 -14.76
N SER A 113 21.95 10.77 -14.02
CA SER A 113 23.28 11.36 -14.21
C SER A 113 23.96 11.00 -15.52
N GLU A 114 23.64 9.85 -16.12
CA GLU A 114 24.28 9.41 -17.36
C GLU A 114 23.69 10.15 -18.56
N GLU A 115 22.37 10.23 -18.61
CA GLU A 115 21.58 10.95 -19.60
C GLU A 115 21.83 12.45 -19.54
N LEU A 116 21.94 13.04 -18.34
CA LEU A 116 22.34 14.44 -18.16
C LEU A 116 23.78 14.71 -18.62
N ASN A 117 24.68 13.74 -18.42
CA ASN A 117 26.06 13.83 -18.93
C ASN A 117 26.10 13.73 -20.47
N VAL A 118 25.26 12.90 -21.09
CA VAL A 118 25.09 12.84 -22.56
C VAL A 118 24.52 14.16 -23.06
N GLU A 119 23.44 14.67 -22.46
CA GLU A 119 22.87 15.97 -22.83
C GLU A 119 23.88 17.10 -22.76
N LYS A 120 24.68 17.14 -21.69
CA LYS A 120 25.74 18.16 -21.54
C LYS A 120 26.72 18.08 -22.72
N ARG A 121 27.22 16.89 -23.06
CA ARG A 121 28.17 16.72 -24.17
C ARG A 121 27.54 17.05 -25.53
N VAL A 122 26.26 16.72 -25.76
CA VAL A 122 25.51 17.17 -26.96
C VAL A 122 25.37 18.70 -26.98
N LYS A 123 25.04 19.33 -25.84
CA LYS A 123 24.95 20.79 -25.69
C LYS A 123 26.31 21.47 -25.95
N ASP A 124 27.40 20.93 -25.43
CA ASP A 124 28.77 21.40 -25.64
C ASP A 124 29.19 21.30 -27.13
N VAL A 125 28.90 20.17 -27.81
CA VAL A 125 29.12 19.99 -29.25
C VAL A 125 28.31 20.99 -30.08
N CYS A 126 27.03 21.17 -29.78
CA CYS A 126 26.18 22.12 -30.51
C CYS A 126 26.70 23.56 -30.36
N ALA A 127 27.13 23.95 -29.16
CA ALA A 127 27.72 25.26 -28.91
C ALA A 127 29.02 25.49 -29.71
N GLN A 128 29.94 24.51 -29.73
CA GLN A 128 31.16 24.56 -30.55
C GLN A 128 30.85 24.72 -32.04
N MET A 129 29.83 24.02 -32.53
CA MET A 129 29.40 24.05 -33.93
C MET A 129 28.42 25.19 -34.27
N LYS A 130 28.09 26.06 -33.30
CA LYS A 130 27.15 27.20 -33.42
C LYS A 130 25.72 26.79 -33.80
N VAL A 131 25.34 25.55 -33.50
CA VAL A 131 23.99 25.01 -33.68
C VAL A 131 23.18 25.25 -32.41
N LYS A 132 21.90 25.60 -32.53
CA LYS A 132 21.03 25.79 -31.35
C LYS A 132 20.69 24.46 -30.69
N VAL A 133 20.34 24.50 -29.41
CA VAL A 133 19.70 23.36 -28.71
C VAL A 133 18.28 23.76 -28.32
N HIS A 134 17.35 22.84 -28.46
CA HIS A 134 16.00 22.95 -27.91
C HIS A 134 15.68 21.72 -27.07
N THR A 135 15.05 21.90 -25.92
CA THR A 135 14.67 20.81 -25.02
C THR A 135 13.18 20.88 -24.66
N CYS A 136 12.57 19.70 -24.52
CA CYS A 136 11.15 19.53 -24.20
C CYS A 136 10.99 18.63 -22.96
N TRP A 137 9.95 18.82 -22.14
CA TRP A 137 9.65 17.92 -21.01
C TRP A 137 8.37 17.12 -21.28
N GLY A 138 8.53 15.87 -21.74
CA GLY A 138 7.44 15.02 -22.26
C GLY A 138 7.40 13.59 -21.71
N SER A 139 8.03 13.36 -20.56
CA SER A 139 8.18 12.04 -19.92
C SER A 139 7.19 11.77 -18.78
N THR A 140 6.54 12.78 -18.20
CA THR A 140 5.62 12.70 -17.05
C THR A 140 4.17 13.05 -17.41
N LEU A 141 3.21 12.67 -16.55
CA LEU A 141 1.78 12.98 -16.66
C LEU A 141 1.50 14.46 -16.38
N TYR A 142 1.96 14.97 -15.23
CA TYR A 142 2.01 16.41 -14.96
C TYR A 142 3.32 16.98 -15.49
N HIS A 143 3.26 18.07 -16.25
CA HIS A 143 4.48 18.77 -16.67
C HIS A 143 5.16 19.41 -15.46
N ARG A 144 6.50 19.36 -15.39
CA ARG A 144 7.31 19.91 -14.29
C ARG A 144 6.85 21.30 -13.85
N ASP A 145 6.70 22.19 -14.83
CA ASP A 145 6.43 23.61 -14.62
C ASP A 145 4.94 23.89 -14.25
N ASP A 146 4.06 22.89 -14.31
CA ASP A 146 2.65 22.98 -13.91
C ASP A 146 2.42 22.53 -12.45
N LEU A 147 3.49 22.14 -11.73
CA LEU A 147 3.44 21.68 -10.34
C LEU A 147 3.39 22.86 -9.35
N PRO A 148 2.69 22.75 -8.20
CA PRO A 148 2.67 23.76 -7.14
C PRO A 148 3.99 23.86 -6.33
N PHE A 149 5.09 23.31 -6.86
CA PHE A 149 6.42 23.28 -6.24
C PHE A 149 7.40 24.07 -7.14
N PRO A 150 7.36 25.41 -7.13
CA PRO A 150 8.10 26.26 -8.10
C PRO A 150 9.64 26.18 -8.00
N HIS A 151 10.16 25.36 -7.09
CA HIS A 151 11.57 24.95 -7.05
C HIS A 151 11.63 23.50 -6.54
N ILE A 152 12.45 22.65 -7.17
CA ILE A 152 12.43 21.19 -6.92
C ILE A 152 12.74 20.80 -5.46
N SER A 153 13.50 21.62 -4.71
CA SER A 153 13.72 21.38 -3.28
C SER A 153 12.44 21.44 -2.43
N ARG A 154 11.35 22.06 -2.94
CA ARG A 154 10.02 22.10 -2.33
C ARG A 154 9.11 20.95 -2.76
N LEU A 155 9.59 20.02 -3.60
CA LEU A 155 8.88 18.76 -3.87
C LEU A 155 8.68 18.03 -2.52
N PRO A 156 7.43 17.68 -2.12
CA PRO A 156 7.16 17.05 -0.84
C PRO A 156 7.77 15.65 -0.77
N ASP A 157 8.31 15.30 0.39
CA ASP A 157 9.00 14.02 0.57
C ASP A 157 8.02 12.85 0.79
N VAL A 158 6.86 13.10 1.39
CA VAL A 158 5.82 12.08 1.48
C VAL A 158 4.97 12.12 0.20
N TYR A 159 4.94 11.01 -0.56
CA TYR A 159 4.13 10.88 -1.79
C TYR A 159 2.68 11.38 -1.62
N THR A 160 2.03 11.07 -0.50
CA THR A 160 0.66 11.52 -0.21
C THR A 160 0.51 13.04 -0.18
N GLN A 161 1.55 13.79 0.17
CA GLN A 161 1.58 15.26 0.11
C GLN A 161 1.78 15.74 -1.34
N PHE A 162 2.74 15.15 -2.07
CA PHE A 162 2.95 15.40 -3.50
C PHE A 162 1.65 15.22 -4.29
N ARG A 163 1.05 14.02 -4.18
CA ARG A 163 -0.19 13.64 -4.87
C ARG A 163 -1.31 14.62 -4.55
N LYS A 164 -1.63 14.86 -3.27
CA LYS A 164 -2.72 15.78 -2.88
C LYS A 164 -2.54 17.18 -3.47
N ALA A 165 -1.33 17.72 -3.44
CA ALA A 165 -1.08 19.06 -3.96
C ALA A 165 -1.13 19.11 -5.50
N ALA A 166 -0.54 18.13 -6.20
CA ALA A 166 -0.62 18.02 -7.65
C ALA A 166 -2.06 17.81 -8.15
N GLU A 167 -2.82 16.89 -7.55
CA GLU A 167 -4.24 16.65 -7.88
C GLU A 167 -5.13 17.89 -7.66
N THR A 168 -4.79 18.74 -6.69
CA THR A 168 -5.59 19.93 -6.35
C THR A 168 -5.20 21.18 -7.16
N GLN A 169 -3.92 21.30 -7.57
CA GLN A 169 -3.36 22.57 -8.08
C GLN A 169 -2.78 22.46 -9.49
N SER A 170 -2.45 21.27 -9.98
CA SER A 170 -1.95 21.03 -11.34
C SER A 170 -3.05 20.56 -12.28
N ARG A 171 -2.79 20.62 -13.59
CA ARG A 171 -3.66 20.05 -14.64
C ARG A 171 -2.83 19.24 -15.62
N VAL A 172 -3.39 18.13 -16.10
CA VAL A 172 -2.77 17.36 -17.18
C VAL A 172 -2.94 18.17 -18.48
N ARG A 173 -1.84 18.42 -19.20
CA ARG A 173 -1.89 19.16 -20.46
C ARG A 173 -2.71 18.41 -21.52
N PRO A 174 -3.39 19.11 -22.46
CA PRO A 174 -4.04 18.45 -23.59
C PRO A 174 -3.01 17.72 -24.45
N LEU A 175 -3.45 16.69 -25.18
CA LEU A 175 -2.59 15.96 -26.11
C LEU A 175 -2.13 16.85 -27.26
N LEU A 176 -0.88 16.68 -27.66
CA LEU A 176 -0.36 17.30 -28.87
C LEU A 176 -0.82 16.49 -30.10
N PRO A 177 -1.37 17.13 -31.15
CA PRO A 177 -1.78 16.45 -32.38
C PRO A 177 -0.60 15.74 -33.04
N THR A 178 -0.79 14.46 -33.33
CA THR A 178 0.13 13.60 -34.07
C THR A 178 0.27 14.07 -35.52
N PRO A 179 1.49 14.21 -36.07
CA PRO A 179 1.70 14.57 -37.48
C PRO A 179 0.94 13.65 -38.46
N GLU A 180 0.19 14.22 -39.40
CA GLU A 180 -0.46 13.46 -40.47
C GLU A 180 0.54 12.96 -41.51
N GLN A 181 1.48 13.83 -41.89
CA GLN A 181 2.66 13.56 -42.73
C GLN A 181 3.88 14.26 -42.11
N LEU A 182 5.07 13.84 -42.53
CA LEU A 182 6.37 14.41 -42.18
C LEU A 182 7.20 14.62 -43.47
N GLN A 183 8.21 15.47 -43.40
CA GLN A 183 9.13 15.69 -44.52
C GLN A 183 10.11 14.52 -44.68
N PRO A 184 10.51 14.18 -45.93
CA PRO A 184 11.53 13.17 -46.17
C PRO A 184 12.90 13.59 -45.62
N LEU A 185 13.78 12.60 -45.41
CA LEU A 185 15.15 12.87 -45.00
C LEU A 185 15.88 13.73 -46.05
N PRO A 186 16.89 14.54 -45.64
CA PRO A 186 17.79 15.24 -46.55
C PRO A 186 18.41 14.28 -47.58
N GLN A 187 18.42 14.68 -48.85
CA GLN A 187 18.98 13.87 -49.94
C GLN A 187 20.45 13.52 -49.67
N GLY A 188 20.80 12.24 -49.79
CA GLY A 188 22.14 11.73 -49.49
C GLY A 188 22.40 11.39 -48.01
N LEU A 189 21.41 11.50 -47.13
CA LEU A 189 21.49 11.00 -45.76
C LEU A 189 20.96 9.56 -45.67
N GLU A 190 21.87 8.60 -45.49
CA GLU A 190 21.52 7.20 -45.24
C GLU A 190 20.85 6.99 -43.88
N GLU A 191 19.77 6.22 -43.82
CA GLU A 191 19.10 5.88 -42.57
C GLU A 191 19.90 4.93 -41.68
N GLY A 192 20.85 4.17 -42.24
CA GLY A 192 21.66 3.17 -41.52
C GLY A 192 20.89 1.92 -41.08
N ALA A 193 21.61 0.83 -40.82
CA ALA A 193 21.02 -0.40 -40.32
C ALA A 193 20.59 -0.28 -38.85
N ILE A 194 19.53 -1.02 -38.48
CA ILE A 194 19.22 -1.31 -37.07
C ILE A 194 20.03 -2.57 -36.70
N PRO A 195 20.84 -2.55 -35.63
CA PRO A 195 21.63 -3.71 -35.23
C PRO A 195 20.76 -4.90 -34.79
N THR A 196 21.34 -6.08 -34.86
CA THR A 196 20.84 -7.30 -34.21
C THR A 196 21.21 -7.35 -32.72
N ALA A 197 20.81 -8.40 -31.99
CA ALA A 197 21.33 -8.67 -30.66
C ALA A 197 22.82 -9.09 -30.71
N GLU A 198 23.20 -9.91 -31.70
CA GLU A 198 24.57 -10.38 -31.93
C GLU A 198 25.54 -9.22 -32.22
N ASP A 199 25.10 -8.25 -33.02
CA ASP A 199 25.80 -6.98 -33.27
C ASP A 199 26.21 -6.24 -31.98
N LEU A 200 25.43 -6.42 -30.90
CA LEU A 200 25.55 -5.73 -29.61
C LEU A 200 26.03 -6.67 -28.50
N GLU A 201 26.65 -7.80 -28.86
CA GLU A 201 27.24 -8.77 -27.92
C GLU A 201 26.23 -9.33 -26.89
N GLN A 202 24.97 -9.50 -27.32
CA GLN A 202 23.87 -10.06 -26.52
C GLN A 202 23.19 -11.23 -27.24
N THR A 203 22.59 -12.13 -26.46
CA THR A 203 21.79 -13.25 -26.97
C THR A 203 20.31 -12.88 -27.08
N GLU A 204 19.61 -13.40 -28.10
CA GLU A 204 18.15 -13.32 -28.14
C GLU A 204 17.55 -14.20 -27.02
N PRO A 205 16.68 -13.67 -26.14
CA PRO A 205 16.14 -14.44 -25.03
C PRO A 205 15.01 -15.36 -25.50
N LEU A 206 15.05 -16.61 -25.04
CA LEU A 206 14.00 -17.60 -25.30
C LEU A 206 12.63 -17.08 -24.82
N ALA A 207 11.59 -17.29 -25.63
CA ALA A 207 10.24 -16.91 -25.29
C ALA A 207 9.58 -17.96 -24.39
N ASP A 208 9.29 -17.59 -23.14
CA ASP A 208 8.52 -18.45 -22.22
C ASP A 208 7.01 -18.22 -22.42
N PRO A 209 6.21 -19.25 -22.78
CA PRO A 209 4.76 -19.11 -22.99
C PRO A 209 3.99 -18.79 -21.70
N ARG A 210 4.63 -18.89 -20.51
CA ARG A 210 4.06 -18.53 -19.20
C ARG A 210 4.19 -17.04 -18.88
N SER A 211 4.84 -16.26 -19.75
CA SER A 211 5.09 -14.83 -19.51
C SER A 211 3.78 -14.04 -19.34
N ALA A 212 3.67 -13.30 -18.22
CA ALA A 212 2.62 -12.29 -18.04
C ALA A 212 2.78 -11.07 -18.97
N PHE A 213 3.86 -11.02 -19.76
CA PHE A 213 4.13 -10.02 -20.79
C PHE A 213 4.55 -10.69 -22.12
N PRO A 214 3.60 -11.21 -22.92
CA PRO A 214 3.87 -11.81 -24.23
C PRO A 214 3.90 -10.77 -25.37
N CYS A 215 4.16 -9.50 -25.06
CA CYS A 215 4.01 -8.38 -25.99
C CYS A 215 5.35 -7.84 -26.49
N SER A 216 5.36 -7.29 -27.71
CA SER A 216 6.54 -6.69 -28.34
C SER A 216 6.67 -5.18 -28.11
N GLY A 217 7.88 -4.66 -28.33
CA GLY A 217 8.21 -3.24 -28.28
C GLY A 217 7.60 -2.42 -29.42
N GLY A 218 7.41 -1.12 -29.17
CA GLY A 218 6.91 -0.15 -30.14
C GLY A 218 5.64 0.59 -29.72
N GLU A 219 5.36 1.68 -30.43
CA GLU A 219 4.17 2.52 -30.28
C GLU A 219 2.90 1.76 -30.68
N ARG A 220 2.92 1.01 -31.79
CA ARG A 220 1.74 0.27 -32.27
C ARG A 220 1.33 -0.85 -31.28
N PRO A 221 2.24 -1.70 -30.76
CA PRO A 221 1.91 -2.63 -29.68
C PRO A 221 1.42 -1.95 -28.40
N ALA A 222 1.98 -0.79 -28.01
CA ALA A 222 1.53 -0.07 -26.83
C ALA A 222 0.07 0.41 -26.94
N LEU A 223 -0.27 1.01 -28.08
CA LEU A 223 -1.63 1.46 -28.38
C LEU A 223 -2.61 0.28 -28.51
N ALA A 224 -2.16 -0.84 -29.11
CA ALA A 224 -2.95 -2.07 -29.16
C ALA A 224 -3.20 -2.67 -27.76
N ARG A 225 -2.20 -2.67 -26.87
CA ARG A 225 -2.36 -3.13 -25.48
C ARG A 225 -3.28 -2.21 -24.67
N LEU A 226 -3.23 -0.89 -24.87
CA LEU A 226 -4.19 0.04 -24.28
C LEU A 226 -5.61 -0.24 -24.77
N LYS A 227 -5.80 -0.37 -26.10
CA LYS A 227 -7.10 -0.70 -26.68
C LYS A 227 -7.65 -2.02 -26.11
N HIS A 228 -6.80 -3.04 -26.04
CA HIS A 228 -7.17 -4.31 -25.45
C HIS A 228 -7.62 -4.17 -23.98
N TYR A 229 -6.81 -3.54 -23.13
CA TYR A 229 -7.03 -3.50 -21.67
C TYR A 229 -8.13 -2.54 -21.22
N PHE A 230 -8.33 -1.42 -21.93
CA PHE A 230 -9.40 -0.48 -21.62
C PHE A 230 -10.68 -0.84 -22.38
N TRP A 231 -10.61 -1.02 -23.69
CA TRP A 231 -11.78 -1.04 -24.55
C TRP A 231 -12.27 -2.44 -24.91
N ASP A 232 -11.38 -3.41 -25.15
CA ASP A 232 -11.80 -4.73 -25.65
C ASP A 232 -12.13 -5.74 -24.53
N THR A 233 -11.43 -5.69 -23.40
CA THR A 233 -11.68 -6.58 -22.24
C THR A 233 -12.38 -5.91 -21.05
N ASP A 234 -12.51 -4.58 -21.07
CA ASP A 234 -13.04 -3.75 -19.97
C ASP A 234 -12.28 -3.87 -18.63
N ALA A 235 -11.13 -4.55 -18.62
CA ALA A 235 -10.41 -4.95 -17.39
C ALA A 235 -9.96 -3.76 -16.52
N VAL A 236 -9.84 -2.56 -17.07
CA VAL A 236 -9.58 -1.33 -16.30
C VAL A 236 -10.66 -1.03 -15.25
N ALA A 237 -11.91 -1.47 -15.45
CA ALA A 237 -12.99 -1.33 -14.48
C ALA A 237 -12.71 -2.04 -13.14
N THR A 238 -11.87 -3.08 -13.13
CA THR A 238 -11.53 -3.89 -11.95
C THR A 238 -10.04 -3.81 -11.60
N TYR A 239 -9.34 -2.78 -12.09
CA TYR A 239 -7.89 -2.63 -11.92
C TYR A 239 -7.44 -2.59 -10.45
N LYS A 240 -8.14 -1.92 -9.52
CA LYS A 240 -7.75 -1.84 -8.11
C LYS A 240 -7.84 -3.20 -7.40
N GLU A 241 -8.84 -3.99 -7.77
CA GLU A 241 -9.08 -5.32 -7.24
C GLU A 241 -8.02 -6.30 -7.78
N THR A 242 -7.72 -6.20 -9.08
CA THR A 242 -6.86 -7.14 -9.80
C THR A 242 -5.35 -6.84 -9.71
N ARG A 243 -4.92 -5.57 -9.53
CA ARG A 243 -3.49 -5.12 -9.55
C ARG A 243 -2.52 -5.80 -8.59
N ASN A 244 -2.98 -6.66 -7.68
CA ASN A 244 -2.14 -7.44 -6.78
C ASN A 244 -1.96 -8.91 -7.22
N GLY A 245 -2.63 -9.34 -8.29
CA GLY A 245 -2.46 -10.68 -8.87
C GLY A 245 -1.06 -10.90 -9.46
N LEU A 246 -0.72 -12.17 -9.65
CA LEU A 246 0.62 -12.61 -10.09
C LEU A 246 0.60 -13.29 -11.47
N ILE A 247 -0.48 -13.98 -11.82
CA ILE A 247 -0.59 -14.84 -13.01
C ILE A 247 -1.52 -14.20 -14.06
N GLY A 248 -1.12 -14.26 -15.33
CA GLY A 248 -1.90 -13.80 -16.49
C GLY A 248 -1.59 -12.37 -16.96
N THR A 249 -2.06 -12.04 -18.15
CA THR A 249 -1.87 -10.71 -18.78
C THR A 249 -2.65 -9.61 -18.08
N ASP A 250 -3.87 -9.88 -17.63
CA ASP A 250 -4.87 -8.82 -17.38
C ASP A 250 -5.14 -8.50 -15.91
N TYR A 251 -4.35 -9.05 -14.99
CA TYR A 251 -4.33 -8.53 -13.61
C TYR A 251 -3.84 -7.08 -13.51
N SER A 252 -3.26 -6.52 -14.57
CA SER A 252 -2.81 -5.12 -14.64
C SER A 252 -2.66 -4.67 -16.09
N THR A 253 -2.55 -3.35 -16.30
CA THR A 253 -2.38 -2.73 -17.63
C THR A 253 -1.20 -3.30 -18.43
N LYS A 254 -0.12 -3.70 -17.73
CA LYS A 254 1.20 -4.06 -18.28
C LYS A 254 1.86 -2.92 -19.10
N PHE A 255 1.46 -1.66 -18.93
CA PHE A 255 1.99 -0.53 -19.74
C PHE A 255 3.47 -0.18 -19.46
N ALA A 256 4.07 -0.70 -18.40
CA ALA A 256 5.38 -0.24 -17.88
C ALA A 256 6.54 -0.28 -18.90
N PRO A 257 6.73 -1.34 -19.73
CA PRO A 257 7.83 -1.38 -20.71
C PRO A 257 7.75 -0.25 -21.75
N TRP A 258 6.55 0.00 -22.28
CA TRP A 258 6.30 1.10 -23.23
C TRP A 258 6.34 2.49 -22.57
N LEU A 259 6.06 2.59 -21.26
CA LEU A 259 6.21 3.83 -20.48
C LEU A 259 7.67 4.13 -20.09
N ALA A 260 8.54 3.12 -20.06
CA ALA A 260 9.98 3.27 -19.85
C ALA A 260 10.68 3.70 -21.16
N MET A 261 10.39 3.01 -22.28
CA MET A 261 10.88 3.37 -23.62
C MET A 261 10.16 4.59 -24.25
N GLY A 262 9.15 5.14 -23.57
CA GLY A 262 8.34 6.26 -24.05
C GLY A 262 7.53 6.00 -25.32
N CYS A 263 7.34 4.74 -25.70
CA CYS A 263 6.46 4.29 -26.78
C CYS A 263 4.98 4.64 -26.55
N ILE A 264 4.59 4.95 -25.30
CA ILE A 264 3.28 5.50 -24.97
C ILE A 264 3.40 6.70 -24.03
N SER A 265 2.63 7.75 -24.29
CA SER A 265 2.57 8.92 -23.41
C SER A 265 1.71 8.63 -22.17
N PRO A 266 2.15 9.02 -20.95
CA PRO A 266 1.29 8.97 -19.77
C PRO A 266 0.08 9.91 -19.90
N ARG A 267 0.22 11.04 -20.62
CA ARG A 267 -0.92 11.92 -20.95
C ARG A 267 -1.91 11.21 -21.87
N TYR A 268 -1.45 10.42 -22.84
CA TYR A 268 -2.33 9.64 -23.71
C TYR A 268 -3.14 8.60 -22.93
N ILE A 269 -2.50 7.88 -22.00
CA ILE A 269 -3.21 6.95 -21.10
C ILE A 269 -4.27 7.68 -20.29
N TYR A 270 -3.94 8.84 -19.71
CA TYR A 270 -4.90 9.66 -18.94
C TYR A 270 -6.09 10.15 -19.78
N HIS A 271 -5.85 10.70 -20.98
CA HIS A 271 -6.94 11.18 -21.83
C HIS A 271 -7.80 10.05 -22.40
N GLN A 272 -7.23 8.87 -22.67
CA GLN A 272 -8.00 7.67 -22.99
C GLN A 272 -8.82 7.15 -21.81
N LEU A 273 -8.28 7.22 -20.59
CA LEU A 273 -9.01 6.87 -19.39
C LEU A 273 -10.17 7.86 -19.12
N GLN A 274 -9.95 9.16 -19.31
CA GLN A 274 -11.02 10.16 -19.24
C GLN A 274 -12.08 10.03 -20.33
N GLN A 275 -11.78 9.35 -21.43
CA GLN A 275 -12.77 8.98 -22.44
C GLN A 275 -13.55 7.75 -21.97
N TYR A 276 -12.85 6.72 -21.50
CA TYR A 276 -13.43 5.51 -20.91
C TYR A 276 -14.39 5.83 -19.74
N GLU A 277 -14.01 6.73 -18.84
CA GLU A 277 -14.82 7.16 -17.69
C GLU A 277 -16.12 7.87 -18.09
N LYS A 278 -16.20 8.44 -19.30
CA LYS A 278 -17.42 9.08 -19.84
C LYS A 278 -18.29 8.10 -20.63
N GLU A 279 -17.67 7.13 -21.30
CA GLU A 279 -18.35 6.18 -22.19
C GLU A 279 -18.80 4.90 -21.47
N ARG A 280 -18.19 4.55 -20.32
CA ARG A 280 -18.49 3.32 -19.57
C ARG A 280 -18.68 3.57 -18.07
N THR A 281 -17.59 3.70 -17.31
CA THR A 281 -17.65 3.76 -15.85
C THR A 281 -16.47 4.52 -15.24
N ALA A 282 -16.75 5.33 -14.22
CA ALA A 282 -15.75 6.02 -13.41
C ALA A 282 -15.84 5.50 -11.97
N ASN A 283 -14.76 4.90 -11.47
CA ASN A 283 -14.77 4.23 -10.18
C ASN A 283 -13.40 4.31 -9.48
N GLN A 284 -13.23 3.58 -8.38
CA GLN A 284 -11.94 3.58 -7.65
C GLN A 284 -10.80 2.92 -8.43
N SER A 285 -11.10 2.10 -9.45
CA SER A 285 -10.15 1.34 -10.26
C SER A 285 -9.64 2.11 -11.47
N THR A 286 -10.49 2.85 -12.16
CA THR A 286 -10.05 3.82 -13.18
C THR A 286 -9.12 4.85 -12.53
N TYR A 287 -9.57 5.49 -11.44
CA TYR A 287 -8.73 6.40 -10.66
C TYR A 287 -7.39 5.76 -10.21
N TRP A 288 -7.37 4.47 -9.85
CA TRP A 288 -6.13 3.82 -9.40
C TRP A 288 -5.06 3.70 -10.49
N VAL A 289 -5.43 3.68 -11.78
CA VAL A 289 -4.44 3.77 -12.87
C VAL A 289 -3.73 5.13 -12.85
N ILE A 290 -4.46 6.22 -12.63
CA ILE A 290 -3.89 7.56 -12.46
C ILE A 290 -2.99 7.59 -11.22
N PHE A 291 -3.42 7.00 -10.11
CA PHE A 291 -2.65 6.92 -8.88
C PHE A 291 -1.27 6.24 -9.07
N GLU A 292 -1.16 5.17 -9.87
CA GLU A 292 0.15 4.57 -10.16
C GLU A 292 0.98 5.39 -11.17
N LEU A 293 0.35 6.07 -12.13
CA LEU A 293 1.05 7.04 -13.00
C LEU A 293 1.65 8.19 -12.18
N LEU A 294 0.96 8.64 -11.12
CA LEU A 294 1.47 9.66 -10.19
C LEU A 294 2.62 9.15 -9.31
N TRP A 295 2.73 7.84 -9.03
CA TRP A 295 3.94 7.27 -8.43
C TRP A 295 5.14 7.34 -9.37
N ARG A 296 4.97 6.98 -10.66
CA ARG A 296 6.03 7.09 -11.68
C ARG A 296 6.50 8.55 -11.84
N ASP A 297 5.57 9.50 -11.94
CA ASP A 297 5.87 10.93 -11.94
C ASP A 297 6.61 11.35 -10.67
N TYR A 298 6.12 10.96 -9.48
CA TYR A 298 6.75 11.29 -8.22
C TYR A 298 8.20 10.82 -8.17
N PHE A 299 8.47 9.57 -8.55
CA PHE A 299 9.83 9.05 -8.61
C PHE A 299 10.71 9.81 -9.63
N LYS A 300 10.18 10.19 -10.81
CA LYS A 300 10.92 11.03 -11.77
C LYS A 300 11.33 12.38 -11.15
N PHE A 301 10.43 13.02 -10.40
CA PHE A 301 10.74 14.28 -9.69
C PHE A 301 11.66 14.10 -8.48
N VAL A 302 11.58 12.97 -7.76
CA VAL A 302 12.57 12.57 -6.74
C VAL A 302 13.96 12.39 -7.37
N GLY A 303 14.04 11.84 -8.58
CA GLY A 303 15.27 11.82 -9.38
C GLY A 303 15.89 13.21 -9.54
N VAL A 304 15.10 14.21 -9.97
CA VAL A 304 15.54 15.61 -10.09
C VAL A 304 15.96 16.20 -8.72
N LYS A 305 15.27 15.86 -7.63
CA LYS A 305 15.57 16.39 -6.28
C LYS A 305 16.86 15.81 -5.66
N TYR A 306 17.18 14.54 -5.91
CA TYR A 306 18.23 13.81 -5.19
C TYR A 306 19.45 13.40 -6.04
N GLY A 307 19.33 13.37 -7.37
CA GLY A 307 20.44 13.09 -8.29
C GLY A 307 21.15 11.76 -7.98
N ASN A 308 22.48 11.78 -7.87
CA ASN A 308 23.33 10.59 -7.77
C ASN A 308 23.23 9.80 -6.44
N LYS A 309 22.33 10.16 -5.51
CA LYS A 309 22.27 9.54 -4.17
C LYS A 309 21.63 8.14 -4.13
N LEU A 310 21.43 7.47 -5.27
CA LEU A 310 20.53 6.32 -5.40
C LEU A 310 21.20 4.94 -5.75
N PHE A 311 22.55 4.73 -5.72
CA PHE A 311 23.19 3.66 -6.57
C PHE A 311 24.49 2.85 -6.12
N GLN A 312 24.54 1.95 -5.08
CA GLN A 312 25.63 0.94 -4.76
C GLN A 312 25.28 -0.20 -3.69
N ILE A 313 25.57 -1.53 -3.71
CA ILE A 313 25.04 -2.73 -4.47
C ILE A 313 25.62 -4.07 -3.77
N LYS A 314 25.25 -5.41 -3.64
CA LYS A 314 24.26 -6.53 -4.00
C LYS A 314 24.04 -7.62 -2.85
N GLU A 315 23.11 -8.63 -2.81
CA GLU A 315 23.04 -10.06 -3.38
C GLU A 315 21.64 -10.78 -3.18
N GLY A 316 21.34 -11.95 -3.83
CA GLY A 316 20.11 -12.77 -3.64
C GLY A 316 20.00 -14.22 -4.26
N ARG A 317 20.14 -15.26 -3.42
CA ARG A 317 19.73 -16.69 -3.61
C ARG A 317 19.32 -17.23 -2.23
N THR A 318 18.04 -17.52 -1.96
CA THR A 318 17.54 -17.28 -0.59
C THR A 318 17.04 -18.48 0.21
N GLY A 319 16.56 -19.55 -0.41
CA GLY A 319 15.90 -20.64 0.32
C GLY A 319 14.54 -20.24 0.91
N VAL A 320 14.00 -19.09 0.50
CA VAL A 320 12.67 -18.59 0.85
C VAL A 320 11.81 -18.62 -0.42
N PRO A 321 10.93 -19.62 -0.60
CA PRO A 321 10.32 -19.93 -1.90
C PRO A 321 9.59 -18.77 -2.58
N PHE A 322 8.88 -17.93 -1.82
CA PHE A 322 8.20 -16.76 -2.40
C PHE A 322 9.18 -15.69 -2.92
N VAL A 323 10.36 -15.55 -2.31
CA VAL A 323 11.42 -14.65 -2.78
C VAL A 323 12.11 -15.25 -3.99
N ASP A 324 12.53 -16.53 -3.90
CA ASP A 324 13.20 -17.22 -5.00
C ASP A 324 12.31 -17.34 -6.24
N ALA A 325 10.99 -17.58 -6.08
CA ALA A 325 10.03 -17.60 -7.19
C ALA A 325 9.98 -16.26 -7.94
N ASN A 326 9.89 -15.14 -7.22
CA ASN A 326 9.90 -13.80 -7.84
C ASN A 326 11.25 -13.49 -8.50
N MET A 327 12.37 -13.83 -7.85
CA MET A 327 13.70 -13.63 -8.46
C MET A 327 13.91 -14.49 -9.72
N ARG A 328 13.27 -15.66 -9.79
CA ARG A 328 13.26 -16.53 -10.97
C ARG A 328 12.30 -16.04 -12.07
N GLU A 329 11.13 -15.50 -11.74
CA GLU A 329 10.23 -14.78 -12.67
C GLU A 329 11.04 -13.68 -13.40
N LEU A 330 11.74 -12.85 -12.65
CA LEU A 330 12.58 -11.77 -13.18
C LEU A 330 13.72 -12.28 -14.07
N ALA A 331 14.45 -13.31 -13.63
CA ALA A 331 15.58 -13.85 -14.38
C ALA A 331 15.16 -14.53 -15.71
N MET A 332 13.96 -15.13 -15.77
CA MET A 332 13.47 -15.86 -16.95
C MET A 332 12.55 -15.05 -17.87
N THR A 333 11.96 -13.93 -17.42
CA THR A 333 11.02 -13.13 -18.24
C THR A 333 11.44 -11.67 -18.42
N GLY A 334 12.38 -11.19 -17.62
CA GLY A 334 12.67 -9.75 -17.49
C GLY A 334 11.55 -8.95 -16.82
N PHE A 335 10.51 -9.58 -16.27
CA PHE A 335 9.43 -8.92 -15.54
C PHE A 335 9.28 -9.47 -14.12
N MET A 336 8.76 -8.63 -13.22
CA MET A 336 8.32 -9.08 -11.89
C MET A 336 7.06 -8.31 -11.48
N SER A 337 6.11 -9.00 -10.85
CA SER A 337 4.93 -8.33 -10.26
C SER A 337 5.32 -7.25 -9.23
N ASN A 338 4.53 -6.19 -9.06
CA ASN A 338 4.84 -5.15 -8.05
C ASN A 338 4.83 -5.70 -6.61
N ARG A 339 3.96 -6.68 -6.32
CA ARG A 339 3.93 -7.41 -5.03
C ARG A 339 5.23 -8.18 -4.82
N GLY A 340 5.76 -8.80 -5.88
CA GLY A 340 7.09 -9.40 -5.93
C GLY A 340 8.20 -8.40 -5.63
N ARG A 341 8.26 -7.30 -6.39
CA ARG A 341 9.31 -6.26 -6.26
C ARG A 341 9.39 -5.74 -4.82
N GLN A 342 8.25 -5.45 -4.19
CA GLN A 342 8.20 -5.02 -2.78
C GLN A 342 8.70 -6.09 -1.80
N ASN A 343 8.43 -7.38 -2.06
CA ASN A 343 8.85 -8.47 -1.18
C ASN A 343 10.34 -8.79 -1.31
N VAL A 344 10.85 -8.98 -2.53
CA VAL A 344 12.29 -9.22 -2.73
C VAL A 344 13.12 -8.02 -2.26
N ALA A 345 12.57 -6.80 -2.36
CA ALA A 345 13.21 -5.60 -1.85
C ALA A 345 13.22 -5.49 -0.34
N SER A 346 12.10 -5.78 0.33
CA SER A 346 12.10 -5.89 1.79
C SER A 346 13.02 -7.02 2.27
N PHE A 347 13.08 -8.14 1.56
CA PHE A 347 13.90 -9.27 1.96
C PHE A 347 15.39 -8.94 1.92
N LEU A 348 15.87 -8.46 0.78
CA LEU A 348 17.28 -8.08 0.61
C LEU A 348 17.71 -7.03 1.65
N THR A 349 16.83 -6.09 1.99
CA THR A 349 17.18 -4.93 2.86
C THR A 349 16.87 -5.09 4.34
N LYS A 350 15.85 -5.88 4.71
CA LYS A 350 15.35 -6.00 6.10
C LYS A 350 15.42 -7.43 6.66
N ASP A 351 15.61 -8.46 5.83
CA ASP A 351 15.86 -9.84 6.27
C ASP A 351 17.34 -10.21 6.12
N LEU A 352 17.97 -9.86 5.01
CA LEU A 352 19.41 -10.09 4.80
C LEU A 352 20.30 -8.94 5.31
N GLY A 353 19.73 -7.74 5.51
CA GLY A 353 20.49 -6.53 5.86
C GLY A 353 21.49 -6.10 4.77
N LEU A 354 21.32 -6.57 3.53
CA LEU A 354 22.20 -6.30 2.40
C LEU A 354 21.86 -4.96 1.73
N ASP A 355 22.81 -4.50 0.93
CA ASP A 355 22.76 -3.16 0.35
C ASP A 355 21.70 -3.07 -0.75
N TRP A 356 20.62 -2.33 -0.44
CA TRP A 356 19.37 -2.24 -1.20
C TRP A 356 19.55 -1.99 -2.69
N ARG A 357 20.62 -1.29 -3.02
CA ARG A 357 20.88 -0.65 -4.29
C ARG A 357 21.10 -1.65 -5.45
N MET A 358 21.36 -2.94 -5.20
CA MET A 358 21.40 -3.98 -6.26
C MET A 358 20.25 -4.95 -6.25
N GLY A 359 19.30 -4.78 -5.35
CA GLY A 359 17.96 -4.86 -5.87
C GLY A 359 17.80 -4.05 -7.15
N ALA A 360 18.21 -2.78 -7.10
CA ALA A 360 18.04 -1.87 -8.21
C ALA A 360 19.02 -2.07 -9.39
N GLU A 361 20.34 -2.29 -9.24
CA GLU A 361 21.22 -2.62 -10.39
C GLU A 361 20.90 -4.01 -10.99
N LEU A 362 20.46 -5.02 -10.21
CA LEU A 362 20.01 -6.31 -10.75
C LEU A 362 18.69 -6.15 -11.52
N PHE A 363 17.82 -5.26 -11.03
CA PHE A 363 16.61 -4.84 -11.74
C PHE A 363 16.97 -3.95 -12.96
N GLU A 364 18.08 -3.21 -12.96
CA GLU A 364 18.58 -2.47 -14.13
C GLU A 364 19.09 -3.41 -15.22
N TYR A 365 19.80 -4.47 -14.85
CA TYR A 365 20.15 -5.53 -15.80
C TYR A 365 18.90 -6.26 -16.32
N LEU A 366 18.07 -6.79 -15.41
CA LEU A 366 17.03 -7.76 -15.77
C LEU A 366 15.70 -7.15 -16.23
N LEU A 367 15.25 -5.99 -15.72
CA LEU A 367 13.91 -5.49 -16.04
C LEU A 367 13.79 -5.02 -17.50
N ILE A 368 12.79 -5.56 -18.17
CA ILE A 368 12.27 -5.05 -19.45
C ILE A 368 11.60 -3.67 -19.30
N ASP A 369 11.10 -3.35 -18.09
CA ASP A 369 10.49 -2.06 -17.74
C ASP A 369 11.35 -1.17 -16.83
N HIS A 370 12.68 -1.29 -16.91
CA HIS A 370 13.57 -0.40 -16.17
C HIS A 370 13.37 1.08 -16.57
N ASP A 371 12.76 1.85 -15.68
CA ASP A 371 12.91 3.31 -15.59
C ASP A 371 13.79 3.62 -14.38
N VAL A 372 14.90 4.32 -14.60
CA VAL A 372 15.93 4.62 -13.60
C VAL A 372 15.35 5.25 -12.33
N CYS A 373 14.39 6.16 -12.46
CA CYS A 373 13.80 6.82 -11.31
C CYS A 373 12.86 5.92 -10.53
N SER A 374 11.95 5.24 -11.22
CA SER A 374 10.95 4.34 -10.63
C SER A 374 11.63 3.14 -9.96
N ASN A 375 12.68 2.59 -10.57
CA ASN A 375 13.44 1.48 -10.01
C ASN A 375 14.17 1.89 -8.72
N TYR A 376 15.15 2.79 -8.81
CA TYR A 376 15.97 3.16 -7.66
C TYR A 376 15.17 3.90 -6.57
N GLY A 377 14.11 4.63 -6.96
CA GLY A 377 13.16 5.25 -6.02
C GLY A 377 12.34 4.25 -5.20
N ASN A 378 11.82 3.17 -5.80
CA ASN A 378 11.12 2.11 -5.06
C ASN A 378 12.08 1.35 -4.13
N TRP A 379 13.33 1.16 -4.56
CA TRP A 379 14.32 0.48 -3.74
C TRP A 379 14.82 1.33 -2.55
N LEU A 380 15.00 2.65 -2.72
CA LEU A 380 15.18 3.61 -1.62
C LEU A 380 14.06 3.52 -0.57
N TYR A 381 12.82 3.51 -1.06
CA TYR A 381 11.63 3.44 -0.22
C TYR A 381 11.60 2.12 0.56
N SER A 382 11.86 1.00 -0.11
CA SER A 382 11.91 -0.34 0.51
C SER A 382 13.04 -0.49 1.52
N ALA A 383 14.19 0.15 1.29
CA ALA A 383 15.31 0.21 2.23
C ALA A 383 14.99 0.98 3.52
N GLY A 384 14.02 1.91 3.48
CA GLY A 384 13.75 2.85 4.57
C GLY A 384 14.78 3.98 4.72
N ILE A 385 15.59 4.24 3.68
CA ILE A 385 16.48 5.42 3.63
C ILE A 385 16.02 6.48 2.62
N GLY A 386 15.04 6.14 1.78
CA GLY A 386 14.25 7.11 1.03
C GLY A 386 13.17 7.76 1.90
N ASN A 387 12.28 8.51 1.26
CA ASN A 387 11.28 9.31 1.93
C ASN A 387 10.04 8.53 2.44
N ASP A 388 10.21 7.32 2.99
CA ASP A 388 9.11 6.63 3.72
C ASP A 388 9.03 7.19 5.14
N PRO A 389 7.91 7.80 5.60
CA PRO A 389 7.74 8.22 7.00
C PRO A 389 7.56 7.03 7.98
N ARG A 390 8.16 5.86 7.68
CA ARG A 390 8.01 4.58 8.40
C ARG A 390 9.31 3.77 8.32
N GLU A 391 10.35 4.26 8.99
CA GLU A 391 11.73 3.74 8.97
C GLU A 391 11.84 2.19 9.06
N ASN A 392 11.03 1.58 9.93
CA ASN A 392 11.03 0.14 10.23
C ASN A 392 9.97 -0.68 9.49
N ARG A 393 9.47 -0.23 8.32
CA ARG A 393 8.56 -1.04 7.51
C ARG A 393 9.28 -2.27 6.94
N LYS A 394 8.85 -3.46 7.36
CA LYS A 394 9.30 -4.77 6.87
C LYS A 394 8.12 -5.63 6.43
N PHE A 395 8.29 -6.42 5.37
CA PHE A 395 7.35 -7.44 4.93
C PHE A 395 7.75 -8.82 5.47
N ASN A 396 6.77 -9.63 5.90
CA ASN A 396 6.99 -11.00 6.36
C ASN A 396 6.79 -11.96 5.19
N MET A 397 7.85 -12.59 4.70
CA MET A 397 7.83 -13.38 3.46
C MET A 397 6.82 -14.54 3.48
N ILE A 398 6.68 -15.23 4.62
CA ILE A 398 5.71 -16.32 4.76
C ILE A 398 4.29 -15.78 4.70
N LYS A 399 3.99 -14.73 5.47
CA LYS A 399 2.66 -14.10 5.43
C LYS A 399 2.34 -13.58 4.03
N GLN A 400 3.33 -13.03 3.31
CA GLN A 400 3.13 -12.49 1.97
C GLN A 400 2.94 -13.57 0.90
N GLY A 401 3.59 -14.73 1.03
CA GLY A 401 3.21 -15.92 0.25
C GLY A 401 1.76 -16.31 0.52
N LEU A 402 1.40 -16.52 1.80
CA LEU A 402 0.06 -16.94 2.24
C LEU A 402 -1.06 -15.90 2.06
N ASP A 403 -0.72 -14.64 1.77
CA ASP A 403 -1.66 -13.55 1.49
C ASP A 403 -1.90 -13.36 -0.04
N TYR A 404 -0.91 -13.66 -0.89
CA TYR A 404 -0.88 -13.23 -2.31
C TYR A 404 -0.57 -14.35 -3.33
N ASP A 405 -0.01 -15.50 -2.94
CA ASP A 405 0.13 -16.69 -3.80
C ASP A 405 -1.14 -17.56 -3.70
N ASN A 406 -2.28 -16.89 -3.80
CA ASN A 406 -3.59 -17.44 -3.51
C ASN A 406 -4.48 -17.19 -4.74
N ASN A 407 -4.85 -18.23 -5.48
CA ASN A 407 -5.88 -18.07 -6.50
C ASN A 407 -7.24 -17.91 -5.78
N VAL A 408 -7.81 -16.70 -5.85
CA VAL A 408 -8.88 -16.21 -4.95
C VAL A 408 -10.13 -17.11 -4.92
N SER A 409 -10.33 -17.93 -5.96
CA SER A 409 -11.48 -18.80 -6.14
C SER A 409 -11.35 -20.21 -5.51
N ILE A 410 -10.15 -20.72 -5.23
CA ILE A 410 -9.93 -22.14 -4.84
C ILE A 410 -8.81 -22.29 -3.81
N ILE A 411 -9.10 -22.91 -2.65
CA ILE A 411 -8.14 -23.12 -1.55
C ILE A 411 -6.98 -24.04 -1.96
N GLU A 412 -7.21 -24.99 -2.88
CA GLU A 412 -6.21 -25.95 -3.36
C GLU A 412 -5.07 -25.29 -4.17
N CYS A 413 -5.31 -24.09 -4.74
CA CYS A 413 -4.37 -23.31 -5.54
C CYS A 413 -3.41 -22.43 -4.72
N LEU A 414 -3.28 -22.66 -3.41
CA LEU A 414 -2.36 -21.91 -2.55
C LEU A 414 -0.91 -22.33 -2.80
N GLY A 415 -0.07 -21.42 -3.27
CA GLY A 415 1.35 -21.66 -3.60
C GLY A 415 1.64 -21.96 -5.08
N ASP A 416 0.72 -21.67 -5.99
CA ASP A 416 0.87 -22.01 -7.42
C ASP A 416 1.94 -21.16 -8.14
N PHE A 417 2.11 -19.88 -7.79
CA PHE A 417 3.20 -19.04 -8.33
C PHE A 417 4.57 -19.55 -7.88
N VAL A 418 4.71 -19.97 -6.60
CA VAL A 418 5.92 -20.66 -6.14
C VAL A 418 6.16 -21.95 -6.93
N ARG A 419 5.15 -22.83 -7.10
CA ARG A 419 5.32 -24.07 -7.88
C ARG A 419 5.62 -23.83 -9.37
N GLN A 420 5.13 -22.74 -9.96
CA GLN A 420 5.41 -22.35 -11.35
C GLN A 420 6.89 -21.97 -11.58
N TRP A 421 7.50 -21.26 -10.63
CA TRP A 421 8.86 -20.71 -10.77
C TRP A 421 9.94 -21.49 -10.00
N VAL A 422 9.53 -22.31 -9.03
CA VAL A 422 10.38 -23.23 -8.25
C VAL A 422 9.88 -24.67 -8.45
N PRO A 423 10.04 -25.24 -9.66
CA PRO A 423 9.46 -26.54 -10.03
C PRO A 423 10.00 -27.70 -9.18
N GLU A 424 11.18 -27.57 -8.57
CA GLU A 424 11.69 -28.56 -7.62
C GLU A 424 10.82 -28.70 -6.36
N LEU A 425 9.99 -27.70 -6.03
CA LEU A 425 9.02 -27.74 -4.93
C LEU A 425 7.61 -28.15 -5.37
N GLN A 426 7.40 -28.53 -6.64
CA GLN A 426 6.07 -28.87 -7.19
C GLN A 426 5.38 -30.03 -6.45
N GLY A 427 6.15 -30.93 -5.81
CA GLY A 427 5.62 -32.01 -4.97
C GLY A 427 4.98 -31.54 -3.65
N ILE A 428 5.26 -30.32 -3.19
CA ILE A 428 4.71 -29.78 -1.94
C ILE A 428 3.39 -29.04 -2.22
N LYS A 429 2.31 -29.55 -1.63
CA LYS A 429 0.93 -29.08 -1.86
C LYS A 429 0.54 -27.98 -0.87
N GLY A 430 -0.28 -27.03 -1.33
CA GLY A 430 -0.86 -25.98 -0.50
C GLY A 430 0.18 -25.07 0.16
N ALA A 431 -0.19 -24.55 1.35
CA ALA A 431 0.57 -23.58 2.15
C ALA A 431 2.03 -23.97 2.42
N ASP A 432 2.30 -25.26 2.58
CA ASP A 432 3.60 -25.80 3.02
C ASP A 432 4.74 -25.47 2.05
N VAL A 433 4.42 -25.19 0.78
CA VAL A 433 5.41 -24.82 -0.24
C VAL A 433 6.12 -23.49 0.07
N HIS A 434 5.57 -22.66 0.95
CA HIS A 434 6.22 -21.42 1.39
C HIS A 434 7.26 -21.63 2.51
N ALA A 435 7.25 -22.78 3.19
CA ALA A 435 8.14 -23.08 4.32
C ALA A 435 8.64 -24.55 4.32
N PRO A 436 9.29 -25.03 3.24
CA PRO A 436 9.71 -26.43 3.12
C PRO A 436 10.65 -26.88 4.26
N TRP A 437 11.42 -25.97 4.88
CA TRP A 437 12.32 -26.27 5.99
C TRP A 437 11.64 -26.64 7.31
N THR A 438 10.32 -26.51 7.43
CA THR A 438 9.57 -27.00 8.60
C THR A 438 8.82 -28.31 8.35
N LEU A 439 8.93 -28.88 7.15
CA LEU A 439 8.39 -30.19 6.84
C LEU A 439 9.26 -31.32 7.39
N SER A 440 8.64 -32.47 7.66
CA SER A 440 9.38 -33.66 8.07
C SER A 440 10.21 -34.22 6.90
N THR A 441 11.31 -34.90 7.20
CA THR A 441 12.14 -35.59 6.18
C THR A 441 11.33 -36.59 5.36
N ALA A 442 10.31 -37.23 5.94
CA ALA A 442 9.40 -38.12 5.22
C ALA A 442 8.48 -37.35 4.24
N SER A 443 7.96 -36.19 4.66
CA SER A 443 7.15 -35.30 3.81
C SER A 443 7.96 -34.75 2.63
N LEU A 444 9.20 -34.32 2.89
CA LEU A 444 10.12 -33.81 1.88
C LEU A 444 10.54 -34.91 0.89
N SER A 445 10.91 -36.09 1.39
CA SER A 445 11.23 -37.27 0.56
C SER A 445 10.06 -37.70 -0.33
N HIS A 446 8.82 -37.70 0.20
CA HIS A 446 7.61 -37.97 -0.60
C HIS A 446 7.33 -36.91 -1.66
N ALA A 447 7.75 -35.66 -1.45
CA ALA A 447 7.71 -34.58 -2.44
C ALA A 447 8.94 -34.55 -3.37
N HIS A 448 9.89 -35.48 -3.23
CA HIS A 448 11.19 -35.51 -3.90
C HIS A 448 12.10 -34.27 -3.64
N VAL A 449 11.91 -33.61 -2.49
CA VAL A 449 12.70 -32.46 -2.05
C VAL A 449 13.77 -32.90 -1.05
N SER A 450 15.00 -32.41 -1.23
CA SER A 450 16.11 -32.55 -0.28
C SER A 450 16.73 -31.18 -0.03
N LEU A 451 16.78 -30.77 1.24
CA LEU A 451 17.17 -29.42 1.63
C LEU A 451 18.70 -29.28 1.70
N GLY A 452 19.23 -28.36 0.91
CA GLY A 452 20.66 -28.22 0.64
C GLY A 452 21.13 -28.96 -0.63
N GLU A 453 20.28 -29.80 -1.23
CA GLU A 453 20.59 -30.53 -2.47
C GLU A 453 19.69 -30.10 -3.65
N THR A 454 18.38 -30.38 -3.59
CA THR A 454 17.44 -30.01 -4.67
C THR A 454 16.80 -28.65 -4.46
N TYR A 455 16.63 -28.20 -3.20
CA TYR A 455 16.26 -26.82 -2.86
C TYR A 455 17.11 -26.31 -1.68
N PRO A 456 17.65 -25.07 -1.71
CA PRO A 456 18.50 -24.56 -0.62
C PRO A 456 17.74 -24.42 0.71
N THR A 457 18.46 -24.60 1.81
CA THR A 457 18.01 -24.14 3.13
C THR A 457 17.90 -22.61 3.16
N PRO A 458 17.01 -22.02 3.99
CA PRO A 458 16.92 -20.57 4.11
C PRO A 458 18.24 -19.95 4.57
N ILE A 459 18.73 -18.94 3.86
CA ILE A 459 19.95 -18.20 4.25
C ILE A 459 19.72 -17.31 5.49
N VAL A 460 18.47 -17.06 5.84
CA VAL A 460 18.03 -16.43 7.09
C VAL A 460 16.64 -16.99 7.47
N THR A 461 16.34 -17.06 8.76
CA THR A 461 15.00 -17.32 9.28
C THR A 461 14.60 -16.24 10.27
N ALA A 462 13.73 -15.32 9.86
CA ALA A 462 13.32 -14.22 10.74
C ALA A 462 12.34 -14.72 11.83
N PRO A 463 12.51 -14.35 13.11
CA PRO A 463 11.68 -14.87 14.21
C PRO A 463 10.17 -14.73 14.00
N GLU A 464 9.73 -13.63 13.37
CA GLU A 464 8.34 -13.32 13.07
C GLU A 464 7.68 -14.27 12.05
N TRP A 465 8.45 -15.03 11.27
CA TRP A 465 7.89 -16.02 10.34
C TRP A 465 7.23 -17.19 11.08
N SER A 466 7.78 -17.58 12.25
CA SER A 466 7.29 -18.71 13.07
C SER A 466 5.78 -18.62 13.40
N ARG A 467 5.26 -17.39 13.55
CA ARG A 467 3.85 -17.07 13.82
C ARG A 467 2.89 -17.57 12.72
N HIS A 468 3.39 -17.77 11.50
CA HIS A 468 2.61 -18.17 10.33
C HIS A 468 2.79 -19.64 9.93
N VAL A 469 3.90 -20.27 10.34
CA VAL A 469 4.26 -21.63 9.90
C VAL A 469 3.67 -22.72 10.80
N ASN A 470 3.57 -22.51 12.12
CA ASN A 470 3.18 -23.56 13.07
C ASN A 470 1.66 -23.87 13.15
N LYS A 471 0.85 -23.44 12.17
CA LYS A 471 -0.61 -23.70 12.16
C LYS A 471 -0.94 -25.00 11.41
N LYS A 472 -0.72 -26.15 12.06
CA LYS A 472 -1.18 -27.45 11.53
C LYS A 472 -2.70 -27.44 11.28
N PRO A 473 -3.19 -27.90 10.12
CA PRO A 473 -4.60 -28.21 9.94
C PRO A 473 -4.98 -29.44 10.79
N VAL A 474 -6.20 -29.46 11.32
CA VAL A 474 -6.72 -30.63 12.05
C VAL A 474 -7.10 -31.71 11.03
N SER A 475 -6.32 -32.78 10.98
CA SER A 475 -6.55 -33.92 10.08
C SER A 475 -7.78 -34.72 10.49
N VAL A 476 -8.74 -34.88 9.58
CA VAL A 476 -9.87 -35.82 9.76
C VAL A 476 -9.32 -37.25 9.69
N GLY A 477 -9.34 -37.96 10.82
CA GLY A 477 -8.92 -39.36 10.94
C GLY A 477 -10.10 -40.32 10.97
N GLU A 478 -9.91 -41.54 10.47
CA GLU A 478 -10.97 -42.52 10.28
C GLU A 478 -11.43 -43.19 11.60
N ARG A 479 -12.69 -43.67 11.61
CA ARG A 479 -13.31 -44.33 12.77
C ARG A 479 -12.77 -45.76 12.97
N GLY A 480 -11.70 -45.92 13.72
CA GLY A 480 -11.22 -47.21 14.24
C GLY A 480 -11.81 -47.52 15.62
N SER A 481 -12.55 -48.62 15.76
CA SER A 481 -13.23 -49.00 17.02
C SER A 481 -12.31 -49.67 18.04
N ARG A 482 -12.31 -49.19 19.30
CA ARG A 482 -11.88 -49.95 20.49
C ARG A 482 -12.49 -49.34 21.76
N GLN A 483 -13.26 -50.15 22.49
CA GLN A 483 -13.75 -49.80 23.83
C GLN A 483 -12.59 -49.95 24.83
N HIS A 484 -12.16 -48.88 25.47
CA HIS A 484 -11.34 -48.95 26.68
C HIS A 484 -11.89 -48.00 27.77
N PHE A 485 -12.03 -48.60 28.94
CA PHE A 485 -12.53 -48.05 30.20
C PHE A 485 -12.08 -46.61 30.49
N TRP A 486 -13.05 -45.74 30.79
CA TRP A 486 -12.79 -44.47 31.47
C TRP A 486 -12.30 -44.74 32.89
N ASN A 487 -10.98 -44.77 33.06
CA ASN A 487 -10.36 -44.82 34.37
C ASN A 487 -10.34 -43.39 34.95
N MET A 488 -10.97 -43.16 36.10
CA MET A 488 -11.05 -41.84 36.72
C MET A 488 -9.67 -41.40 37.23
N ALA A 489 -8.94 -40.64 36.42
CA ALA A 489 -7.62 -40.11 36.73
C ALA A 489 -7.52 -38.62 36.37
N SER A 490 -7.97 -37.78 37.30
CA SER A 490 -7.52 -36.38 37.50
C SER A 490 -7.16 -35.56 36.25
N PHE A 491 -8.13 -34.85 35.68
CA PHE A 491 -7.82 -33.56 35.04
C PHE A 491 -7.59 -32.55 36.17
N ASP A 492 -6.39 -32.00 36.27
CA ASP A 492 -5.91 -31.47 37.56
C ASP A 492 -6.33 -30.01 37.83
N SER A 493 -7.51 -29.88 38.46
CA SER A 493 -7.87 -28.96 39.56
C SER A 493 -7.58 -27.44 39.50
N GLU A 494 -6.99 -26.87 38.45
CA GLU A 494 -6.58 -25.45 38.41
C GLU A 494 -7.72 -24.40 38.38
N PHE A 495 -8.93 -24.77 37.95
CA PHE A 495 -10.06 -23.83 37.77
C PHE A 495 -11.43 -24.48 38.06
N ASP A 496 -12.28 -23.80 38.84
CA ASP A 496 -13.67 -24.22 39.09
C ASP A 496 -14.63 -23.67 38.03
N LEU A 497 -15.17 -24.56 37.19
CA LEU A 497 -16.11 -24.24 36.10
C LEU A 497 -17.39 -23.54 36.58
N TRP A 498 -17.79 -23.70 37.84
CA TRP A 498 -18.94 -23.00 38.43
C TRP A 498 -18.67 -21.53 38.76
N THR A 499 -17.40 -21.11 38.75
CA THR A 499 -17.00 -19.69 38.93
C THR A 499 -16.69 -18.98 37.62
N ILE A 500 -16.51 -19.71 36.52
CA ILE A 500 -16.09 -19.13 35.22
C ILE A 500 -17.33 -18.66 34.44
N PRO A 501 -17.49 -17.35 34.17
CA PRO A 501 -18.63 -16.82 33.45
C PRO A 501 -18.66 -17.27 31.98
N LEU A 502 -19.85 -17.37 31.40
CA LEU A 502 -20.06 -17.87 30.03
C LEU A 502 -19.28 -17.09 28.94
N VAL A 503 -18.88 -15.84 29.23
CA VAL A 503 -18.03 -15.00 28.38
C VAL A 503 -16.63 -15.59 28.13
N ALA A 504 -16.19 -16.56 28.94
CA ALA A 504 -14.95 -17.30 28.70
C ALA A 504 -15.01 -18.15 27.41
N LEU A 505 -16.19 -18.63 27.01
CA LEU A 505 -16.37 -19.44 25.80
C LEU A 505 -16.32 -18.55 24.55
N ASN A 506 -15.32 -18.77 23.70
CA ASN A 506 -15.12 -17.99 22.49
C ASN A 506 -16.25 -18.23 21.47
N MET A 507 -16.38 -17.29 20.55
CA MET A 507 -17.33 -17.34 19.42
C MET A 507 -17.31 -18.68 18.65
N SER A 508 -16.16 -19.35 18.57
CA SER A 508 -16.01 -20.68 17.94
C SER A 508 -16.83 -21.77 18.66
N VAL A 509 -16.82 -21.79 19.99
CA VAL A 509 -17.62 -22.73 20.80
C VAL A 509 -19.10 -22.34 20.74
N ARG A 510 -19.41 -21.05 20.93
CA ARG A 510 -20.81 -20.53 20.85
C ARG A 510 -21.48 -20.87 19.52
N LYS A 511 -20.77 -20.72 18.39
CA LYS A 511 -21.29 -21.07 17.06
C LYS A 511 -21.41 -22.57 16.84
N LYS A 512 -20.52 -23.39 17.41
CA LYS A 512 -20.72 -24.85 17.41
C LYS A 512 -21.96 -25.22 18.21
N LEU A 513 -22.15 -24.72 19.44
CA LEU A 513 -23.36 -24.93 20.24
C LEU A 513 -24.63 -24.59 19.43
N GLY A 514 -24.65 -23.46 18.74
CA GLY A 514 -25.72 -23.10 17.81
C GLY A 514 -25.94 -24.09 16.66
N LEU A 515 -24.89 -24.73 16.12
CA LEU A 515 -25.03 -25.77 15.08
C LEU A 515 -25.65 -27.08 15.61
N TYR A 516 -25.42 -27.46 16.88
CA TYR A 516 -26.02 -28.66 17.48
C TYR A 516 -27.41 -28.42 18.11
N LEU A 517 -27.79 -27.15 18.36
CA LEU A 517 -29.01 -26.77 19.08
C LEU A 517 -30.04 -25.99 18.26
N ASN A 518 -29.64 -25.16 17.28
CA ASN A 518 -30.61 -24.43 16.43
C ASN A 518 -31.47 -25.35 15.51
N PRO A 519 -30.98 -26.50 14.99
CA PRO A 519 -31.82 -27.40 14.19
C PRO A 519 -32.89 -28.09 15.03
N ARG A 520 -34.16 -27.93 14.65
CA ARG A 520 -35.28 -28.65 15.29
C ARG A 520 -35.15 -30.15 15.13
N SER A 521 -35.15 -30.88 16.23
CA SER A 521 -35.16 -32.34 16.28
C SER A 521 -36.45 -32.84 16.93
N ALA A 522 -36.99 -33.95 16.43
CA ALA A 522 -38.15 -34.61 17.03
C ALA A 522 -37.76 -35.63 18.14
N VAL A 523 -36.46 -35.79 18.40
CA VAL A 523 -35.91 -36.88 19.26
C VAL A 523 -34.86 -36.38 20.27
N ALA A 524 -34.26 -35.21 20.05
CA ALA A 524 -33.24 -34.63 20.93
C ALA A 524 -33.62 -33.19 21.31
N ALA A 525 -33.28 -32.78 22.54
CA ALA A 525 -33.51 -31.42 23.01
C ALA A 525 -32.81 -30.39 22.11
N ASP A 526 -33.56 -29.35 21.71
CA ASP A 526 -33.05 -28.24 20.90
C ASP A 526 -32.90 -26.96 21.74
N TRP A 527 -32.52 -25.86 21.10
CA TRP A 527 -32.29 -24.57 21.77
C TRP A 527 -33.49 -24.04 22.58
N MET A 528 -34.72 -24.44 22.25
CA MET A 528 -35.91 -24.01 22.99
C MET A 528 -35.98 -24.71 24.35
N SER A 529 -35.66 -26.02 24.40
CA SER A 529 -35.54 -26.77 25.65
C SER A 529 -34.39 -26.24 26.52
N VAL A 530 -33.27 -25.86 25.89
CA VAL A 530 -32.15 -25.21 26.59
C VAL A 530 -32.55 -23.84 27.15
N ALA A 531 -33.32 -23.03 26.40
CA ALA A 531 -33.82 -21.74 26.86
C ALA A 531 -34.83 -21.88 28.02
N GLU A 532 -35.72 -22.87 27.97
CA GLU A 532 -36.67 -23.15 29.05
C GLU A 532 -35.94 -23.59 30.34
N ALA A 533 -34.93 -24.46 30.23
CA ALA A 533 -34.05 -24.84 31.35
C ALA A 533 -33.18 -23.67 31.88
N MET A 534 -32.91 -22.67 31.04
CA MET A 534 -32.27 -21.40 31.44
C MET A 534 -33.24 -20.40 32.10
N GLY A 535 -34.54 -20.69 32.13
CA GLY A 535 -35.59 -19.88 32.77
C GLY A 535 -36.30 -18.87 31.86
N PHE A 536 -36.17 -18.98 30.54
CA PHE A 536 -36.90 -18.14 29.59
C PHE A 536 -38.35 -18.62 29.44
N ASN A 537 -39.30 -17.67 29.36
CA ASN A 537 -40.70 -18.02 29.18
C ASN A 537 -41.10 -18.17 27.70
N TYR A 538 -42.23 -18.84 27.45
CA TYR A 538 -42.72 -19.15 26.10
C TYR A 538 -42.76 -17.95 25.13
N LEU A 539 -43.13 -16.75 25.59
CA LEU A 539 -43.18 -15.55 24.73
C LEU A 539 -41.78 -15.05 24.37
N GLU A 540 -40.79 -15.22 25.24
CA GLU A 540 -39.40 -14.85 24.99
C GLU A 540 -38.76 -15.81 24.00
N ILE A 541 -38.90 -17.12 24.24
CA ILE A 541 -38.47 -18.18 23.30
C ILE A 541 -39.09 -17.92 21.92
N LYS A 542 -40.39 -17.59 21.86
CA LYS A 542 -41.08 -17.26 20.60
C LYS A 542 -40.52 -16.03 19.89
N ASN A 543 -40.06 -15.01 20.62
CA ASN A 543 -39.38 -13.86 20.01
C ASN A 543 -38.02 -14.27 19.41
N TYR A 544 -37.30 -15.21 20.03
CA TYR A 544 -36.04 -15.73 19.50
C TYR A 544 -36.20 -16.71 18.33
N GLU A 545 -37.39 -17.27 18.06
CA GLU A 545 -37.64 -18.05 16.81
C GLU A 545 -37.36 -17.22 15.55
N ALA A 546 -37.50 -15.90 15.61
CA ALA A 546 -37.20 -14.98 14.50
C ALA A 546 -35.70 -14.60 14.40
N SER A 547 -34.86 -15.03 15.35
CA SER A 547 -33.42 -14.79 15.31
C SER A 547 -32.72 -15.66 14.28
N LYS A 548 -31.68 -15.13 13.64
CA LYS A 548 -30.81 -15.88 12.73
C LYS A 548 -29.93 -16.91 13.45
N SER A 549 -29.78 -16.79 14.77
CA SER A 549 -29.01 -17.70 15.62
C SER A 549 -29.64 -17.75 17.03
N PRO A 550 -30.77 -18.46 17.22
CA PRO A 550 -31.54 -18.41 18.46
C PRO A 550 -30.73 -18.78 19.72
N THR A 551 -29.93 -19.86 19.66
CA THR A 551 -29.02 -20.27 20.75
C THR A 551 -28.06 -19.14 21.17
N GLU A 552 -27.53 -18.39 20.21
CA GLU A 552 -26.55 -17.32 20.44
C GLU A 552 -27.24 -16.12 21.11
N SER A 553 -28.44 -15.75 20.66
CA SER A 553 -29.28 -14.71 21.29
C SER A 553 -29.71 -15.07 22.71
N VAL A 554 -30.12 -16.32 22.95
CA VAL A 554 -30.48 -16.82 24.29
C VAL A 554 -29.29 -16.78 25.24
N PHE A 555 -28.10 -17.22 24.81
CA PHE A 555 -26.90 -17.19 25.66
C PHE A 555 -26.42 -15.77 25.98
N GLU A 556 -26.57 -14.80 25.06
CA GLU A 556 -26.24 -13.40 25.33
C GLU A 556 -27.20 -12.78 26.36
N ASP A 557 -28.51 -13.00 26.23
CA ASP A 557 -29.50 -12.48 27.19
C ASP A 557 -29.45 -13.21 28.54
N TRP A 558 -29.19 -14.53 28.56
CA TRP A 558 -29.00 -15.29 29.80
C TRP A 558 -27.83 -14.74 30.63
N GLN A 559 -26.71 -14.42 29.95
CA GLN A 559 -25.53 -13.81 30.54
C GLN A 559 -25.75 -12.35 30.96
N ALA A 560 -26.73 -11.64 30.39
CA ALA A 560 -27.11 -10.29 30.78
C ALA A 560 -28.07 -10.26 31.99
N ARG A 561 -28.96 -11.26 32.10
CA ARG A 561 -29.94 -11.42 33.17
C ARG A 561 -29.35 -12.00 34.46
N CYS A 562 -28.52 -13.03 34.33
CA CYS A 562 -28.11 -13.88 35.45
C CYS A 562 -26.59 -13.85 35.65
N ALA A 563 -26.16 -13.35 36.82
CA ALA A 563 -24.75 -13.42 37.24
C ALA A 563 -24.25 -14.86 37.48
N ASP A 564 -25.14 -15.85 37.52
CA ASP A 564 -24.81 -17.28 37.63
C ASP A 564 -24.73 -18.03 36.28
N ALA A 565 -24.77 -17.30 35.15
CA ALA A 565 -24.54 -17.84 33.81
C ALA A 565 -23.06 -18.24 33.62
N THR A 566 -22.69 -19.41 34.13
CA THR A 566 -21.33 -19.95 34.14
C THR A 566 -21.18 -21.18 33.25
N VAL A 567 -19.93 -21.52 32.92
CA VAL A 567 -19.61 -22.67 32.04
C VAL A 567 -20.06 -23.99 32.68
N GLY A 568 -19.90 -24.14 34.00
CA GLY A 568 -20.43 -25.29 34.75
C GLY A 568 -21.96 -25.40 34.68
N LYS A 569 -22.68 -24.28 34.83
CA LYS A 569 -24.15 -24.29 34.76
C LYS A 569 -24.68 -24.62 33.36
N LEU A 570 -24.02 -24.17 32.29
CA LEU A 570 -24.35 -24.60 30.92
C LEU A 570 -24.15 -26.11 30.75
N LEU A 571 -23.05 -26.67 31.25
CA LEU A 571 -22.78 -28.11 31.14
C LEU A 571 -23.84 -28.94 31.87
N SER A 572 -24.25 -28.54 33.07
CA SER A 572 -25.37 -29.17 33.81
C SER A 572 -26.65 -29.22 32.97
N ILE A 573 -27.06 -28.08 32.40
CA ILE A 573 -28.27 -27.99 31.56
C ILE A 573 -28.17 -28.90 30.32
N LEU A 574 -26.99 -29.04 29.70
CA LEU A 574 -26.79 -29.92 28.55
C LEU A 574 -26.79 -31.40 28.94
N GLU A 575 -26.28 -31.76 30.11
CA GLU A 575 -26.33 -33.14 30.65
C GLU A 575 -27.74 -33.54 31.11
N GLU A 576 -28.48 -32.62 31.73
CA GLU A 576 -29.89 -32.77 32.14
C GLU A 576 -30.83 -32.94 30.94
N LEU A 577 -30.55 -32.27 29.82
CA LEU A 577 -31.26 -32.39 28.55
C LEU A 577 -30.73 -33.55 27.66
N GLU A 578 -29.96 -34.47 28.25
CA GLU A 578 -29.34 -35.66 27.62
C GLU A 578 -28.43 -35.39 26.41
N ARG A 579 -28.04 -34.14 26.13
CA ARG A 579 -27.17 -33.72 25.02
C ARG A 579 -25.68 -33.98 25.27
N ARG A 580 -25.37 -35.21 25.69
CA ARG A 580 -23.98 -35.69 25.92
C ARG A 580 -23.13 -35.66 24.65
N ASP A 581 -23.77 -35.76 23.48
CA ASP A 581 -23.14 -35.57 22.17
C ASP A 581 -22.47 -34.21 22.03
N ILE A 582 -23.13 -33.15 22.51
CA ILE A 582 -22.59 -31.79 22.53
C ILE A 582 -21.44 -31.68 23.53
N VAL A 583 -21.61 -32.27 24.72
CA VAL A 583 -20.61 -32.20 25.78
C VAL A 583 -19.31 -32.87 25.32
N ASP A 584 -19.37 -34.11 24.83
CA ASP A 584 -18.18 -34.85 24.39
C ASP A 584 -17.45 -34.16 23.21
N ASP A 585 -18.17 -33.67 22.20
CA ASP A 585 -17.58 -33.00 21.01
C ASP A 585 -16.97 -31.62 21.33
N LEU A 586 -17.48 -30.91 22.36
CA LEU A 586 -17.09 -29.52 22.65
C LEU A 586 -16.24 -29.34 23.90
N ARG A 587 -16.25 -30.30 24.84
CA ARG A 587 -15.52 -30.18 26.11
C ARG A 587 -14.03 -29.83 25.94
N PRO A 588 -13.24 -30.44 25.02
CA PRO A 588 -11.85 -30.07 24.81
C PRO A 588 -11.62 -28.63 24.32
N LEU A 589 -12.63 -28.01 23.70
CA LEU A 589 -12.60 -26.61 23.26
C LEU A 589 -13.04 -25.67 24.38
N MET A 590 -14.02 -26.10 25.19
CA MET A 590 -14.49 -25.36 26.37
C MET A 590 -13.41 -25.27 27.45
N ASP A 591 -12.73 -26.38 27.78
CA ASP A 591 -11.67 -26.40 28.77
C ASP A 591 -10.45 -25.55 28.33
N GLU A 592 -10.12 -25.55 27.04
CA GLU A 592 -9.04 -24.75 26.44
C GLU A 592 -9.38 -23.25 26.31
N ASP A 593 -10.66 -22.90 26.25
CA ASP A 593 -11.15 -21.51 26.35
C ASP A 593 -11.15 -21.03 27.81
N VAL A 594 -11.62 -21.86 28.74
CA VAL A 594 -11.54 -21.62 30.20
C VAL A 594 -10.09 -21.42 30.64
N ARG A 595 -9.16 -22.27 30.20
CA ARG A 595 -7.72 -22.15 30.50
C ARG A 595 -7.15 -20.81 30.04
N LYS A 596 -7.44 -20.37 28.81
CA LYS A 596 -7.02 -19.03 28.32
C LYS A 596 -7.63 -17.89 29.13
N TYR A 597 -8.90 -18.00 29.50
CA TYR A 597 -9.57 -17.00 30.34
C TYR A 597 -8.88 -16.89 31.70
N GLY A 598 -8.60 -18.02 32.35
CA GLY A 598 -7.86 -18.10 33.60
C GLY A 598 -6.43 -17.59 33.50
N GLU A 599 -5.70 -17.90 32.42
CA GLU A 599 -4.35 -17.38 32.17
C GLU A 599 -4.33 -15.86 31.94
N ASN A 600 -5.35 -15.30 31.30
CA ASN A 600 -5.47 -13.85 31.11
C ASN A 600 -5.84 -13.13 32.42
N GLN A 601 -6.69 -13.72 33.26
CA GLN A 601 -6.92 -13.23 34.63
C GLN A 601 -5.61 -13.29 35.47
N LYS A 602 -4.87 -14.40 35.40
CA LYS A 602 -3.54 -14.57 36.04
C LYS A 602 -2.46 -13.63 35.48
N LYS A 603 -2.59 -13.12 34.24
CA LYS A 603 -1.71 -12.09 33.66
C LYS A 603 -2.08 -10.69 34.14
N ASN A 604 -3.37 -10.34 34.15
CA ASN A 604 -3.84 -9.01 34.54
C ASN A 604 -3.56 -8.64 36.01
N SER A 605 -3.27 -9.63 36.87
CA SER A 605 -2.81 -9.41 38.25
C SER A 605 -1.33 -9.02 38.39
N LYS A 606 -0.58 -8.91 37.29
CA LYS A 606 0.77 -8.33 37.24
C LYS A 606 0.79 -7.10 36.32
N PRO A 607 1.45 -5.99 36.70
CA PRO A 607 1.46 -4.78 35.88
C PRO A 607 2.20 -5.02 34.55
N PRO A 608 1.55 -4.84 33.38
CA PRO A 608 2.17 -5.13 32.10
C PRO A 608 3.10 -3.98 31.65
N LEU A 609 4.39 -4.28 31.53
CA LEU A 609 5.28 -3.51 30.66
C LEU A 609 4.99 -3.94 29.21
N GLN A 610 4.17 -3.17 28.49
CA GLN A 610 3.81 -3.46 27.11
C GLN A 610 4.05 -2.26 26.18
N VAL A 611 4.88 -2.51 25.17
CA VAL A 611 5.10 -1.62 24.01
C VAL A 611 3.90 -1.78 23.07
N PRO A 612 3.43 -0.73 22.35
CA PRO A 612 2.24 -0.85 21.49
C PRO A 612 2.36 -1.94 20.43
N GLU A 613 1.43 -2.90 20.44
CA GLU A 613 1.27 -3.88 19.37
C GLU A 613 0.34 -3.29 18.29
N VAL A 614 0.83 -3.20 17.04
CA VAL A 614 0.12 -2.57 15.93
C VAL A 614 0.08 -3.53 14.75
N ASP A 615 -1.02 -4.27 14.62
CA ASP A 615 -1.29 -5.07 13.41
C ASP A 615 -1.75 -4.18 12.25
N SER A 616 -1.77 -4.73 11.04
CA SER A 616 -1.99 -3.99 9.80
C SER A 616 -3.08 -4.59 8.90
N CYS A 617 -3.90 -3.67 8.37
CA CYS A 617 -4.89 -3.83 7.31
C CYS A 617 -6.34 -4.23 7.71
N PHE A 618 -7.27 -3.44 7.14
CA PHE A 618 -8.73 -3.62 7.05
C PHE A 618 -9.57 -3.44 8.34
N PRO A 619 -10.56 -2.51 8.34
CA PRO A 619 -11.73 -2.68 9.20
C PRO A 619 -12.52 -3.89 8.72
N ARG A 620 -12.82 -4.83 9.62
CA ARG A 620 -13.58 -6.08 9.32
C ARG A 620 -15.00 -6.06 9.89
N THR A 621 -15.62 -4.89 9.85
CA THR A 621 -17.03 -4.63 10.15
C THR A 621 -17.50 -3.45 9.31
N SER A 622 -18.80 -3.37 9.04
CA SER A 622 -19.44 -2.08 8.79
C SER A 622 -19.46 -1.33 10.13
N GLU A 623 -18.44 -0.49 10.38
CA GLU A 623 -18.37 0.31 11.61
C GLU A 623 -19.63 1.17 11.77
N ARG A 624 -20.11 1.30 13.02
CA ARG A 624 -21.21 2.21 13.35
C ARG A 624 -20.76 3.64 13.04
N VAL A 625 -21.66 4.47 12.53
CA VAL A 625 -21.37 5.86 12.09
C VAL A 625 -21.08 6.82 13.28
N GLY A 626 -21.17 6.32 14.51
CA GLY A 626 -20.88 7.05 15.74
C GLY A 626 -19.39 7.17 16.07
N LEU A 627 -18.98 8.35 16.51
CA LEU A 627 -17.68 8.64 17.12
C LEU A 627 -17.76 8.61 18.66
N THR A 628 -18.96 8.78 19.21
CA THR A 628 -19.22 8.81 20.65
C THR A 628 -20.21 7.74 21.10
N LEU A 629 -20.19 7.38 22.39
CA LEU A 629 -21.09 6.39 22.99
C LEU A 629 -22.59 6.71 22.85
N LEU A 630 -22.92 7.95 22.51
CA LEU A 630 -24.28 8.50 22.44
C LEU A 630 -24.74 8.82 21.00
N ASP A 631 -23.87 8.63 19.99
CA ASP A 631 -24.25 8.80 18.59
C ASP A 631 -25.31 7.75 18.17
N HIS A 632 -26.50 8.23 17.78
CA HIS A 632 -27.64 7.37 17.45
C HIS A 632 -27.38 6.57 16.14
N PRO A 633 -27.61 5.25 16.08
CA PRO A 633 -27.15 4.39 14.96
C PRO A 633 -27.60 4.79 13.55
N GLU A 634 -28.73 5.49 13.43
CA GLU A 634 -29.32 5.98 12.18
C GLU A 634 -29.63 7.50 12.22
N GLY A 635 -29.13 8.21 13.23
CA GLY A 635 -29.53 9.59 13.53
C GLY A 635 -28.53 10.68 13.12
N ALA A 636 -28.94 11.94 13.34
CA ALA A 636 -28.01 13.07 13.25
C ALA A 636 -26.96 12.97 14.38
N PRO A 637 -25.67 13.17 14.09
CA PRO A 637 -24.60 12.93 15.05
C PRO A 637 -24.56 13.98 16.16
N GLU A 638 -24.10 13.56 17.33
CA GLU A 638 -24.14 14.36 18.55
C GLU A 638 -23.20 15.57 18.50
N ARG A 639 -23.56 16.63 19.24
CA ARG A 639 -22.78 17.87 19.35
C ARG A 639 -22.57 18.26 20.80
N PHE A 640 -21.42 18.85 21.06
CA PHE A 640 -20.95 19.23 22.39
C PHE A 640 -20.60 20.73 22.43
N ASP A 641 -20.81 21.36 23.57
CA ASP A 641 -20.46 22.78 23.78
C ASP A 641 -18.95 22.97 23.91
N ALA A 642 -18.27 22.01 24.55
CA ALA A 642 -16.83 22.04 24.76
C ALA A 642 -16.18 20.67 24.56
N PHE A 643 -15.05 20.61 23.87
CA PHE A 643 -14.07 19.53 24.04
C PHE A 643 -13.18 19.85 25.25
N ILE A 644 -12.97 18.90 26.17
CA ILE A 644 -12.09 19.08 27.32
C ILE A 644 -10.74 18.39 27.05
N CYS A 645 -9.69 19.19 26.99
CA CYS A 645 -8.29 18.77 26.82
C CYS A 645 -7.57 18.87 28.17
N TYR A 646 -7.03 17.75 28.66
CA TYR A 646 -6.44 17.61 29.99
C TYR A 646 -5.41 16.47 30.00
N CYS A 647 -4.43 16.53 30.90
CA CYS A 647 -3.63 15.35 31.23
C CYS A 647 -4.43 14.44 32.16
N GLN A 648 -4.31 13.11 32.05
CA GLN A 648 -5.04 12.15 32.89
C GLN A 648 -4.89 12.40 34.41
N LYS A 649 -3.77 13.00 34.85
CA LYS A 649 -3.52 13.42 36.24
C LYS A 649 -4.38 14.59 36.72
N ASP A 650 -4.96 15.36 35.80
CA ASP A 650 -5.84 16.50 36.08
C ASP A 650 -7.34 16.10 36.06
N PHE A 651 -7.64 14.81 35.86
CA PHE A 651 -9.01 14.30 35.70
C PHE A 651 -9.93 14.56 36.91
N GLU A 652 -9.38 14.70 38.13
CA GLU A 652 -10.19 15.06 39.31
C GLU A 652 -10.86 16.44 39.15
N PHE A 653 -10.15 17.42 38.59
CA PHE A 653 -10.71 18.73 38.28
C PHE A 653 -11.64 18.68 37.06
N VAL A 654 -11.43 17.75 36.13
CA VAL A 654 -12.40 17.50 35.04
C VAL A 654 -13.70 16.89 35.59
N ARG A 655 -13.64 16.04 36.63
CA ARG A 655 -14.85 15.55 37.32
C ARG A 655 -15.58 16.66 38.09
N GLU A 656 -14.85 17.60 38.69
CA GLU A 656 -15.43 18.84 39.25
C GLU A 656 -16.11 19.67 38.15
N MET A 657 -15.47 19.85 36.99
CA MET A 657 -16.02 20.56 35.83
C MET A 657 -17.27 19.89 35.22
N ILE A 658 -17.30 18.55 35.14
CA ILE A 658 -18.50 17.79 34.75
C ILE A 658 -19.65 18.08 35.72
N ARG A 659 -19.38 17.98 37.03
CA ARG A 659 -20.39 18.23 38.06
C ARG A 659 -20.93 19.66 37.97
N GLU A 660 -20.05 20.66 37.94
CA GLU A 660 -20.42 22.06 38.02
C GLU A 660 -20.99 22.65 36.72
N LEU A 661 -20.76 22.04 35.55
CA LEU A 661 -21.28 22.53 34.25
C LEU A 661 -22.40 21.68 33.64
N GLU A 662 -22.42 20.36 33.85
CA GLU A 662 -23.47 19.49 33.31
C GLU A 662 -24.62 19.24 34.30
N GLN A 663 -24.32 19.14 35.61
CA GLN A 663 -25.30 18.73 36.64
C GLN A 663 -25.96 19.89 37.39
N THR A 664 -25.62 21.13 37.04
CA THR A 664 -26.17 22.36 37.64
C THR A 664 -27.13 23.08 36.67
N GLU A 665 -27.51 24.32 36.99
CA GLU A 665 -28.41 25.14 36.17
C GLU A 665 -27.90 25.44 34.75
N TYR A 666 -26.59 25.30 34.47
CA TYR A 666 -26.01 25.64 33.16
C TYR A 666 -26.34 24.63 32.05
N LYS A 667 -26.53 23.34 32.39
CA LYS A 667 -26.90 22.25 31.46
C LYS A 667 -26.05 22.18 30.18
N LEU A 668 -24.76 22.49 30.27
CA LEU A 668 -23.83 22.38 29.15
C LEU A 668 -23.49 20.91 28.89
N LYS A 669 -23.14 20.58 27.64
CA LYS A 669 -22.69 19.24 27.26
C LYS A 669 -21.21 19.22 26.92
N LEU A 670 -20.39 18.57 27.74
CA LEU A 670 -18.94 18.48 27.57
C LEU A 670 -18.56 17.18 26.86
N CYS A 671 -17.56 17.21 25.98
CA CYS A 671 -16.91 16.04 25.42
C CYS A 671 -15.62 15.77 26.20
N VAL A 672 -15.60 14.70 26.96
CA VAL A 672 -14.49 14.25 27.79
C VAL A 672 -13.96 12.95 27.21
N PHE A 673 -12.70 12.95 26.76
CA PHE A 673 -12.17 11.89 25.90
C PHE A 673 -12.32 10.48 26.51
N ASP A 674 -11.96 10.32 27.79
CA ASP A 674 -12.03 9.03 28.50
C ASP A 674 -13.46 8.58 28.86
N ARG A 675 -14.48 9.43 28.62
CA ARG A 675 -15.89 9.16 28.94
C ARG A 675 -16.73 8.93 27.68
N ASP A 676 -16.61 9.82 26.71
CA ASP A 676 -17.63 9.97 25.67
C ASP A 676 -17.25 9.29 24.34
N VAL A 677 -15.98 8.95 24.13
CA VAL A 677 -15.45 8.47 22.84
C VAL A 677 -15.53 6.95 22.71
N LEU A 678 -15.94 6.47 21.53
CA LEU A 678 -15.98 5.04 21.22
C LEU A 678 -14.57 4.43 21.07
N PRO A 679 -14.21 3.39 21.83
CA PRO A 679 -12.95 2.68 21.64
C PRO A 679 -13.01 1.78 20.39
N GLY A 680 -12.06 1.96 19.47
CA GLY A 680 -11.89 1.08 18.30
C GLY A 680 -11.12 1.72 17.15
N SER A 681 -11.45 2.96 16.80
CA SER A 681 -10.82 3.67 15.67
C SER A 681 -9.64 4.55 16.12
N CYS A 682 -8.91 5.15 15.16
CA CYS A 682 -7.70 5.93 15.45
C CYS A 682 -7.98 7.16 16.35
N VAL A 683 -7.42 7.15 17.56
CA VAL A 683 -7.52 8.24 18.56
C VAL A 683 -7.31 9.62 17.95
N TRP A 684 -6.24 9.81 17.16
CA TRP A 684 -5.92 11.09 16.53
C TRP A 684 -6.97 11.54 15.52
N THR A 685 -7.55 10.60 14.77
CA THR A 685 -8.60 10.87 13.77
C THR A 685 -9.91 11.25 14.45
N ILE A 686 -10.36 10.48 15.43
CA ILE A 686 -11.59 10.77 16.19
C ILE A 686 -11.44 12.12 16.91
N THR A 687 -10.32 12.34 17.60
CA THR A 687 -9.99 13.60 18.29
C THR A 687 -10.04 14.80 17.33
N SER A 688 -9.47 14.66 16.14
CA SER A 688 -9.48 15.72 15.12
C SER A 688 -10.90 16.05 14.67
N GLU A 689 -11.74 15.05 14.39
CA GLU A 689 -13.11 15.27 13.95
C GLU A 689 -14.04 15.78 15.07
N LEU A 690 -13.81 15.36 16.32
CA LEU A 690 -14.51 15.90 17.48
C LEU A 690 -14.22 17.39 17.68
N ILE A 691 -12.93 17.77 17.68
CA ILE A 691 -12.49 19.16 17.82
C ILE A 691 -12.91 20.02 16.62
N GLU A 692 -12.86 19.48 15.40
CA GLU A 692 -13.24 20.21 14.19
C GLU A 692 -14.76 20.42 14.08
N LYS A 693 -15.55 19.33 14.10
CA LYS A 693 -16.94 19.29 13.60
C LYS A 693 -18.01 19.05 14.65
N ARG A 694 -17.68 18.47 15.82
CA ARG A 694 -18.67 18.07 16.84
C ARG A 694 -18.72 19.03 18.04
N CYS A 695 -17.59 19.63 18.41
CA CYS A 695 -17.48 20.53 19.57
C CYS A 695 -17.46 22.00 19.14
N LYS A 696 -18.28 22.85 19.78
CA LYS A 696 -18.28 24.31 19.50
C LYS A 696 -16.93 24.93 19.92
N ARG A 697 -16.56 24.77 21.19
CA ARG A 697 -15.38 25.35 21.83
C ARG A 697 -14.47 24.24 22.39
N MET A 698 -13.32 24.62 22.91
CA MET A 698 -12.34 23.71 23.52
C MET A 698 -11.77 24.33 24.79
N VAL A 699 -11.91 23.64 25.92
CA VAL A 699 -11.30 24.00 27.20
C VAL A 699 -9.98 23.25 27.31
N VAL A 700 -8.91 23.98 27.65
CA VAL A 700 -7.57 23.43 27.83
C VAL A 700 -7.21 23.55 29.30
N VAL A 701 -7.19 22.45 30.03
CA VAL A 701 -6.83 22.39 31.46
C VAL A 701 -5.31 22.31 31.55
N ILE A 702 -4.68 23.41 31.95
CA ILE A 702 -3.24 23.59 31.94
C ILE A 702 -2.67 23.36 33.35
N SER A 703 -1.68 22.49 33.38
CA SER A 703 -0.92 22.04 34.55
C SER A 703 0.56 21.92 34.18
N ASP A 704 1.43 21.60 35.14
CA ASP A 704 2.82 21.25 34.80
C ASP A 704 2.88 19.92 34.02
N GLU A 705 1.95 19.00 34.25
CA GLU A 705 1.89 17.67 33.62
C GLU A 705 1.24 17.67 32.24
N TYR A 706 0.29 18.58 31.98
CA TYR A 706 -0.26 18.89 30.66
C TYR A 706 0.85 19.22 29.65
N LEU A 707 1.91 19.91 30.11
CA LEU A 707 3.05 20.31 29.28
C LEU A 707 3.97 19.14 28.88
N ASP A 708 3.84 17.98 29.52
CA ASP A 708 4.58 16.76 29.21
C ASP A 708 3.74 15.75 28.41
N SER A 709 2.57 16.16 27.89
CA SER A 709 1.63 15.28 27.19
C SER A 709 1.55 15.59 25.69
N ASP A 710 2.16 14.73 24.87
CA ASP A 710 2.11 14.81 23.39
C ASP A 710 0.66 14.85 22.86
N ALA A 711 -0.27 14.17 23.54
CA ALA A 711 -1.69 14.18 23.19
C ALA A 711 -2.32 15.57 23.39
N CYS A 712 -2.01 16.24 24.51
CA CYS A 712 -2.46 17.60 24.79
C CYS A 712 -1.82 18.63 23.84
N ASP A 713 -0.53 18.47 23.55
CA ASP A 713 0.22 19.31 22.62
C ASP A 713 -0.35 19.20 21.18
N PHE A 714 -0.57 17.98 20.68
CA PHE A 714 -1.24 17.76 19.40
C PHE A 714 -2.64 18.38 19.38
N GLN A 715 -3.48 18.08 20.37
CA GLN A 715 -4.87 18.56 20.44
C GLN A 715 -4.92 20.09 20.36
N THR A 716 -4.09 20.76 21.15
CA THR A 716 -4.03 22.23 21.19
C THR A 716 -3.43 22.82 19.92
N LYS A 717 -2.34 22.25 19.37
CA LYS A 717 -1.78 22.69 18.07
C LYS A 717 -2.77 22.53 16.92
N PHE A 718 -3.51 21.41 16.89
CA PHE A 718 -4.55 21.16 15.90
C PHE A 718 -5.69 22.19 16.02
N ALA A 719 -6.23 22.39 17.22
CA ALA A 719 -7.29 23.38 17.46
C ALA A 719 -6.87 24.82 17.13
N LEU A 720 -5.60 25.18 17.38
CA LEU A 720 -5.01 26.45 16.96
C LEU A 720 -4.93 26.57 15.43
N SER A 721 -4.56 25.50 14.72
CA SER A 721 -4.50 25.49 13.25
C SER A 721 -5.87 25.68 12.58
N LEU A 722 -6.95 25.28 13.25
CA LEU A 722 -8.34 25.53 12.82
C LEU A 722 -8.80 26.98 13.06
N CYS A 723 -8.05 27.80 13.80
CA CYS A 723 -8.41 29.18 14.15
C CYS A 723 -7.18 30.12 14.03
N PRO A 724 -6.67 30.35 12.80
CA PRO A 724 -5.51 31.22 12.56
C PRO A 724 -5.85 32.71 12.73
N GLY A 725 -5.88 33.18 13.98
CA GLY A 725 -6.10 34.57 14.35
C GLY A 725 -7.08 34.72 15.51
N ALA A 726 -6.84 35.70 16.40
CA ALA A 726 -7.54 35.83 17.69
C ALA A 726 -9.01 36.32 17.63
N GLN A 727 -9.69 36.19 16.48
CA GLN A 727 -11.07 36.63 16.30
C GLN A 727 -12.11 35.57 16.76
N SER A 728 -11.84 34.28 16.54
CA SER A 728 -12.66 33.19 17.09
C SER A 728 -12.08 32.71 18.43
N LYS A 729 -12.77 33.02 19.54
CA LYS A 729 -12.38 32.57 20.89
C LYS A 729 -12.76 31.11 21.15
N ARG A 730 -12.33 30.20 20.27
CA ARG A 730 -12.65 28.76 20.33
C ARG A 730 -11.92 28.05 21.47
N LEU A 731 -10.69 28.47 21.77
CA LEU A 731 -9.82 27.93 22.81
C LEU A 731 -9.91 28.73 24.11
N ILE A 732 -10.10 28.03 25.23
CA ILE A 732 -10.24 28.59 26.58
C ILE A 732 -9.20 27.93 27.50
N PRO A 733 -8.03 28.57 27.74
CA PRO A 733 -7.05 28.06 28.68
C PRO A 733 -7.53 28.26 30.13
N VAL A 734 -7.53 27.18 30.90
CA VAL A 734 -7.88 27.12 32.32
C VAL A 734 -6.65 26.74 33.14
N ILE A 735 -6.38 27.43 34.24
CA ILE A 735 -5.36 27.04 35.23
C ILE A 735 -6.07 26.76 36.56
N TYR A 736 -5.88 25.56 37.11
CA TYR A 736 -6.59 25.11 38.32
C TYR A 736 -5.69 24.86 39.54
N LYS A 737 -4.39 24.63 39.33
CA LYS A 737 -3.35 24.52 40.36
C LYS A 737 -2.15 25.39 40.00
N PRO A 738 -1.36 25.89 40.98
CA PRO A 738 -0.16 26.67 40.70
C PRO A 738 0.86 25.90 39.85
N MET A 739 1.33 26.52 38.77
CA MET A 739 2.33 25.95 37.86
C MET A 739 3.76 26.36 38.29
N LYS A 740 4.72 25.46 38.11
CA LYS A 740 6.17 25.73 38.25
C LYS A 740 6.81 26.01 36.89
N LYS A 741 6.28 25.44 35.80
CA LYS A 741 6.76 25.63 34.43
C LYS A 741 6.20 26.92 33.83
N PRO A 742 6.92 27.58 32.89
CA PRO A 742 6.45 28.80 32.24
C PRO A 742 5.24 28.53 31.34
N PHE A 743 4.22 29.39 31.43
CA PHE A 743 2.99 29.25 30.63
C PHE A 743 3.28 29.26 29.10
N PRO A 744 2.66 28.34 28.31
CA PRO A 744 2.92 28.16 26.88
C PRO A 744 2.86 29.45 26.08
N SER A 745 3.96 29.77 25.38
CA SER A 745 4.03 30.92 24.45
C SER A 745 2.88 30.92 23.45
N ILE A 746 2.52 29.74 22.94
CA ILE A 746 1.46 29.51 21.94
C ILE A 746 0.04 29.81 22.45
N LEU A 747 -0.16 30.01 23.77
CA LEU A 747 -1.47 30.35 24.36
C LEU A 747 -1.50 31.74 25.01
N ARG A 748 -0.39 32.50 25.02
CA ARG A 748 -0.27 33.80 25.74
C ARG A 748 -1.19 34.90 25.21
N PHE A 749 -1.71 34.77 23.99
CA PHE A 749 -2.65 35.74 23.41
C PHE A 749 -4.12 35.44 23.73
N LEU A 750 -4.42 34.35 24.45
CA LEU A 750 -5.77 33.96 24.85
C LEU A 750 -6.09 34.43 26.28
N THR A 751 -7.37 34.66 26.56
CA THR A 751 -7.82 35.06 27.91
C THR A 751 -7.88 33.85 28.84
N ILE A 752 -6.95 33.78 29.79
CA ILE A 752 -6.87 32.69 30.78
C ILE A 752 -8.01 32.79 31.81
N CYS A 753 -8.62 31.64 32.13
CA CYS A 753 -9.54 31.46 33.23
C CYS A 753 -8.81 30.80 34.41
N ASP A 754 -8.56 31.58 35.46
CA ASP A 754 -7.71 31.20 36.58
C ASP A 754 -8.57 30.87 37.82
N TYR A 755 -8.56 29.60 38.23
CA TYR A 755 -9.27 29.07 39.40
C TYR A 755 -8.40 29.12 40.68
N THR A 756 -7.09 29.39 40.56
CA THR A 756 -6.15 29.38 41.70
C THR A 756 -6.30 30.58 42.63
N ARG A 757 -7.03 31.62 42.22
CA ARG A 757 -7.21 32.85 43.01
C ARG A 757 -8.51 32.78 43.81
N PRO A 758 -8.49 32.92 45.15
CA PRO A 758 -9.70 32.88 45.98
C PRO A 758 -10.79 33.86 45.55
N ILE A 759 -10.40 35.03 45.01
CA ILE A 759 -11.31 36.09 44.56
C ILE A 759 -12.07 35.70 43.27
N THR A 760 -11.47 34.90 42.38
CA THR A 760 -12.13 34.44 41.13
C THR A 760 -12.90 33.14 41.32
N GLN A 761 -12.52 32.30 42.29
CA GLN A 761 -13.09 30.97 42.51
C GLN A 761 -14.63 30.99 42.61
N ALA A 762 -15.20 31.90 43.41
CA ALA A 762 -16.65 32.04 43.60
C ALA A 762 -17.44 32.43 42.32
N TRP A 763 -16.77 32.95 41.29
CA TRP A 763 -17.38 33.36 40.01
C TRP A 763 -16.85 32.55 38.82
N PHE A 764 -15.97 31.57 39.05
CA PHE A 764 -15.25 30.85 38.01
C PHE A 764 -16.20 30.02 37.14
N TRP A 765 -17.04 29.18 37.76
CA TRP A 765 -18.02 28.34 37.04
C TRP A 765 -19.03 29.19 36.27
N VAL A 766 -19.56 30.26 36.89
CA VAL A 766 -20.43 31.26 36.25
C VAL A 766 -19.79 31.86 35.00
N ARG A 767 -18.49 32.18 35.07
CA ARG A 767 -17.73 32.77 33.96
C ARG A 767 -17.43 31.76 32.86
N LEU A 768 -16.99 30.55 33.22
CA LEU A 768 -16.68 29.48 32.26
C LEU A 768 -17.95 29.05 31.52
N ALA A 769 -19.05 28.84 32.23
CA ALA A 769 -20.35 28.52 31.63
C ALA A 769 -20.82 29.62 30.65
N LYS A 770 -20.74 30.90 31.04
CA LYS A 770 -21.08 32.02 30.14
C LYS A 770 -20.19 32.10 28.91
N VAL A 771 -18.91 31.72 28.99
CA VAL A 771 -18.01 31.68 27.82
C VAL A 771 -18.29 30.47 26.92
N LEU A 772 -18.78 29.35 27.48
CA LEU A 772 -19.14 28.16 26.70
C LEU A 772 -20.52 28.25 26.04
N ALA A 773 -21.49 28.91 26.70
CA ALA A 773 -22.85 29.10 26.18
C ALA A 773 -22.96 30.16 25.06
N LEU A 774 -21.91 30.95 24.81
CA LEU A 774 -21.88 31.88 23.68
C LEU A 774 -21.77 31.13 22.34
N PRO A 775 -22.49 31.58 21.29
CA PRO A 775 -22.43 30.99 19.95
C PRO A 775 -21.02 31.03 19.34
#